data_AF-A0A1N7KKY2-F1
#
_entry.id   AF-A0A1N7KKY2-F1
#
_cell.length_a   1.000
_cell.length_b   1.000
_cell.length_c   1.000
_cell.angle_alpha   90.00
_cell.angle_beta   90.00
_cell.angle_gamma   90.00
#
_symmetry.space_group_name_H-M   'P 1'
#
loop_
_entity.id
_entity.type
_entity.pdbx_description
1 polymer ?
#
loop_
_entity_poly.entity_id
_entity_poly.type
_entity_poly.pdbx_seq_one_letter_code
_entity_poly.pdbx_strand_id
1 'polypeptide(L)'
;MKLYFSVRYITKKGESLFVSVITNGQEAQDHQMQPSDFGVWKAEVDHFSKDISYKYLVKNEENTTVAVEDVGHQLSFPHTYKEFVIIDVWNKKNFPENYLTNKILKNKLTGFKPEKNSILKKHTHLFKIFAPIYHSNWKIVLFGSSESLGSWSYDKVIIFSQTDFGVWEASVEIPENYPVEYKYCIYDTVEKKVIDVESGANRLVYPNSNKEVLHIVSDHYFKFKSYQMYHDAGVAVPVFSLRTEDGFGVGEFPDLKILADWNKATGLGIIQILPINDTTANYTWTDSYPYAAVSVYALHPQYLSLEKLDYVLPKNLVEEYNAQKDELNTLNLIDYEKMISGKWKFIKQVFEEQKENIFKDRNFKKFIKDNETWLVPYSAFCVLRDKYKTPNFGEWKTHKKYIAGKISQLFTIKNKDYEAVMLHSWVQFQLHKQLKDAVDYMHGLGISIKGDLPIGIYRYSVEAWTEPELFGMDFQAGAPPDQFTDLGQNWEFPTYNWEAMKNDGYQWWKNRFKALEQYFDAMRIDHILGFFRIWRMPISATQGILGYFYPAMPITEDEFKKLHLPFDFNRYCKPFINDEILNKYFGENEDSALEYLDINSDQTYYFKPQFDTQRKISNHFKNDENTEFTEQLISLAANVLFLTEEKDRETVYHPRFNIYKTESYQFLSDGEKRIIYNLYHDYFFKRQDGLWYAQAMEKLPVILNATEMLICGEDLGLVPDCVPVVMDELAIIALKVQRMPSENIPFYNPKIADYMNVVTASSHDSSTLRQWWKEDSALTQKYYNQQLNQYGEAPENLMPDLAEIIIKQHLYNDAMLAIFPIQEFLATEETLSNPNLDIERINNPAVFPHYWRYRMHLNIEELHKAENFNEKIKKWIEDSGRL
;
A
#
# COMPACT_ATOMS: atom_id res chain seq x y z
N MET A 1 -14.13 36.96 -20.94
CA MET A 1 -15.39 36.21 -20.92
C MET A 1 -15.91 36.24 -19.50
N LYS A 2 -17.23 36.25 -19.32
CA LYS A 2 -17.84 36.19 -17.98
C LYS A 2 -18.24 34.77 -17.65
N LEU A 3 -17.84 34.30 -16.48
CA LEU A 3 -18.17 32.97 -15.96
C LEU A 3 -19.08 33.11 -14.75
N TYR A 4 -20.22 32.42 -14.79
CA TYR A 4 -21.20 32.37 -13.72
C TYR A 4 -21.23 30.96 -13.12
N PHE A 5 -20.54 30.75 -12.01
CA PHE A 5 -20.51 29.46 -11.33
C PHE A 5 -21.77 29.28 -10.48
N SER A 6 -22.30 28.06 -10.47
CA SER A 6 -23.43 27.65 -9.65
C SER A 6 -23.21 26.23 -9.14
N VAL A 7 -23.06 26.05 -7.83
CA VAL A 7 -22.81 24.73 -7.21
C VAL A 7 -23.73 24.53 -6.00
N ARG A 8 -24.19 23.31 -5.77
CA ARG A 8 -24.98 22.98 -4.57
C ARG A 8 -24.07 22.45 -3.46
N TYR A 9 -24.08 23.10 -2.29
CA TYR A 9 -23.29 22.69 -1.13
C TYR A 9 -23.93 23.19 0.18
N ILE A 10 -23.95 22.35 1.20
CA ILE A 10 -24.48 22.70 2.54
C ILE A 10 -23.29 22.97 3.46
N THR A 11 -23.12 24.23 3.87
CA THR A 11 -22.07 24.63 4.81
C THR A 11 -22.53 24.48 6.26
N LYS A 12 -21.58 24.32 7.19
CA LYS A 12 -21.86 24.48 8.63
C LYS A 12 -22.00 25.96 8.98
N LYS A 13 -22.54 26.24 10.16
CA LYS A 13 -22.65 27.62 10.65
C LYS A 13 -21.25 28.24 10.77
N GLY A 14 -21.06 29.43 10.19
CA GLY A 14 -19.78 30.15 10.16
C GLY A 14 -18.87 29.79 8.98
N GLU A 15 -19.29 28.88 8.10
CA GLU A 15 -18.54 28.52 6.89
C GLU A 15 -19.05 29.25 5.65
N SER A 16 -18.13 29.62 4.76
CA SER A 16 -18.40 30.22 3.44
C SER A 16 -17.74 29.41 2.33
N LEU A 17 -18.40 29.35 1.16
CA LEU A 17 -17.91 28.65 -0.01
C LEU A 17 -17.15 29.60 -0.95
N PHE A 18 -16.06 29.11 -1.54
CA PHE A 18 -15.23 29.82 -2.50
C PHE A 18 -15.01 28.94 -3.74
N VAL A 19 -14.90 29.58 -4.91
CA VAL A 19 -14.33 28.96 -6.12
C VAL A 19 -12.91 29.48 -6.30
N SER A 20 -11.95 28.57 -6.35
CA SER A 20 -10.53 28.87 -6.53
C SER A 20 -10.15 28.62 -7.97
N VAL A 21 -9.88 29.69 -8.72
CA VAL A 21 -9.58 29.65 -10.15
C VAL A 21 -8.06 29.65 -10.37
N ILE A 22 -7.58 28.69 -11.14
CA ILE A 22 -6.17 28.48 -11.48
C ILE A 22 -5.99 28.77 -12.96
N THR A 23 -5.18 29.78 -13.28
CA THR A 23 -4.90 30.18 -14.66
C THR A 23 -3.43 29.91 -14.98
N ASN A 24 -3.14 29.04 -15.94
CA ASN A 24 -1.81 28.69 -16.50
C ASN A 24 -0.60 29.42 -15.87
N GLY A 25 -0.06 28.86 -14.78
CA GLY A 25 1.18 29.34 -14.14
C GLY A 25 1.03 30.54 -13.19
N GLN A 26 -0.19 31.02 -12.94
CA GLN A 26 -0.50 32.03 -11.92
C GLN A 26 -0.98 31.38 -10.62
N GLU A 27 -0.83 32.10 -9.51
CA GLU A 27 -1.41 31.71 -8.23
C GLU A 27 -2.93 31.57 -8.32
N ALA A 28 -3.48 30.62 -7.57
CA ALA A 28 -4.92 30.40 -7.51
C ALA A 28 -5.62 31.64 -6.92
N GLN A 29 -6.72 32.05 -7.55
CA GLN A 29 -7.52 33.19 -7.12
C GLN A 29 -8.82 32.69 -6.51
N ASP A 30 -9.02 32.99 -5.23
CA ASP A 30 -10.22 32.59 -4.49
C ASP A 30 -11.32 33.64 -4.62
N HIS A 31 -12.45 33.25 -5.19
CA HIS A 31 -13.64 34.09 -5.31
C HIS A 31 -14.73 33.58 -4.37
N GLN A 32 -15.16 34.44 -3.44
CA GLN A 32 -16.23 34.09 -2.50
C GLN A 32 -17.56 33.91 -3.25
N MET A 33 -18.23 32.80 -2.99
CA MET A 33 -19.54 32.51 -3.55
C MET A 33 -20.64 33.08 -2.64
N GLN A 34 -21.74 33.50 -3.24
CA GLN A 34 -22.92 34.01 -2.55
C GLN A 34 -23.97 32.91 -2.42
N PRO A 35 -24.52 32.66 -1.22
CA PRO A 35 -25.58 31.69 -1.05
C PRO A 35 -26.87 32.16 -1.74
N SER A 36 -27.59 31.22 -2.31
CA SER A 36 -28.87 31.36 -2.99
C SER A 36 -29.85 30.30 -2.45
N ASP A 37 -31.05 30.22 -3.02
CA ASP A 37 -32.09 29.33 -2.52
C ASP A 37 -31.69 27.84 -2.60
N PHE A 38 -32.24 27.03 -1.69
CA PHE A 38 -32.09 25.56 -1.66
C PHE A 38 -30.64 25.01 -1.57
N GLY A 39 -29.73 25.81 -1.01
CA GLY A 39 -28.33 25.42 -0.80
C GLY A 39 -27.45 25.54 -2.04
N VAL A 40 -27.88 26.35 -3.02
CA VAL A 40 -27.07 26.70 -4.20
C VAL A 40 -26.20 27.92 -3.89
N TRP A 41 -24.96 27.92 -4.34
CA TRP A 41 -24.01 29.02 -4.21
C TRP A 41 -23.61 29.51 -5.59
N LYS A 42 -23.42 30.83 -5.74
CA LYS A 42 -23.12 31.45 -7.03
C LYS A 42 -21.93 32.40 -6.97
N ALA A 43 -21.13 32.45 -8.03
CA ALA A 43 -20.06 33.44 -8.18
C ALA A 43 -19.96 33.93 -9.63
N GLU A 44 -19.60 35.21 -9.78
CA GLU A 44 -19.23 35.82 -11.08
C GLU A 44 -17.72 36.00 -11.12
N VAL A 45 -17.08 35.51 -12.19
CA VAL A 45 -15.64 35.60 -12.39
C VAL A 45 -15.36 36.10 -13.81
N ASP A 46 -14.58 37.16 -13.92
CA ASP A 46 -14.02 37.61 -15.20
C ASP A 46 -12.78 36.75 -15.53
N HIS A 47 -12.83 36.05 -16.67
CA HIS A 47 -11.73 35.20 -17.14
C HIS A 47 -11.30 35.57 -18.56
N PHE A 48 -10.03 35.39 -18.90
CA PHE A 48 -9.48 35.82 -20.19
C PHE A 48 -8.85 34.71 -21.03
N SER A 49 -8.75 33.49 -20.50
CA SER A 49 -8.24 32.32 -21.23
C SER A 49 -9.37 31.46 -21.81
N LYS A 50 -9.07 30.66 -22.83
CA LYS A 50 -10.01 29.67 -23.39
C LYS A 50 -10.25 28.49 -22.47
N ASP A 51 -9.31 28.26 -21.55
CA ASP A 51 -9.32 27.12 -20.64
C ASP A 51 -9.25 27.65 -19.21
N ILE A 52 -9.91 26.92 -18.31
CA ILE A 52 -9.89 27.19 -16.88
C ILE A 52 -9.69 25.88 -16.13
N SER A 53 -8.90 25.94 -15.07
CA SER A 53 -8.88 24.94 -14.01
C SER A 53 -9.40 25.59 -12.74
N TYR A 54 -10.25 24.91 -11.98
CA TYR A 54 -10.77 25.45 -10.74
C TYR A 54 -11.13 24.35 -9.76
N LYS A 55 -11.32 24.72 -8.49
CA LYS A 55 -11.81 23.82 -7.43
C LYS A 55 -12.60 24.60 -6.40
N TYR A 56 -13.41 23.91 -5.62
CA TYR A 56 -14.16 24.54 -4.53
C TYR A 56 -13.43 24.43 -3.18
N LEU A 57 -13.60 25.45 -2.34
CA LEU A 57 -13.01 25.55 -1.01
C LEU A 57 -14.06 25.99 0.01
N VAL A 58 -13.98 25.46 1.22
CA VAL A 58 -14.77 25.93 2.37
C VAL A 58 -13.84 26.60 3.35
N LYS A 59 -14.16 27.83 3.76
CA LYS A 59 -13.41 28.58 4.77
C LYS A 59 -14.29 28.93 5.96
N ASN A 60 -13.71 28.92 7.15
CA ASN A 60 -14.37 29.36 8.38
C ASN A 60 -14.36 30.90 8.53
N GLU A 61 -14.94 31.41 9.63
CA GLU A 61 -14.98 32.86 9.94
C GLU A 61 -13.59 33.50 10.08
N GLU A 62 -12.57 32.71 10.43
CA GLU A 62 -11.17 33.14 10.52
C GLU A 62 -10.44 33.09 9.15
N ASN A 63 -11.17 32.84 8.06
CA ASN A 63 -10.66 32.68 6.70
C ASN A 63 -9.64 31.52 6.55
N THR A 64 -9.68 30.56 7.47
CA THR A 64 -8.89 29.32 7.40
C THR A 64 -9.67 28.29 6.59
N THR A 65 -8.99 27.66 5.63
CA THR A 65 -9.57 26.61 4.80
C THR A 65 -9.82 25.36 5.64
N VAL A 66 -11.08 24.94 5.74
CA VAL A 66 -11.52 23.77 6.52
C VAL A 66 -11.87 22.58 5.63
N ALA A 67 -12.15 22.81 4.35
CA ALA A 67 -12.29 21.75 3.36
C ALA A 67 -11.85 22.24 1.99
N VAL A 68 -11.28 21.33 1.19
CA VAL A 68 -10.84 21.56 -0.18
C VAL A 68 -11.40 20.44 -1.03
N GLU A 69 -11.90 20.78 -2.20
CA GLU A 69 -12.18 19.80 -3.22
C GLU A 69 -10.86 19.23 -3.76
N ASP A 70 -10.63 17.94 -3.54
CA ASP A 70 -9.36 17.28 -3.90
C ASP A 70 -9.19 17.17 -5.43
N VAL A 71 -10.29 16.94 -6.14
CA VAL A 71 -10.29 16.76 -7.58
C VAL A 71 -10.70 18.06 -8.24
N GLY A 72 -9.76 18.69 -8.93
CA GLY A 72 -10.02 19.92 -9.68
C GLY A 72 -10.84 19.67 -10.94
N HIS A 73 -11.56 20.70 -11.36
CA HIS A 73 -12.34 20.74 -12.58
C HIS A 73 -11.57 21.42 -13.70
N GLN A 74 -11.82 20.99 -14.94
CA GLN A 74 -11.26 21.61 -16.13
C GLN A 74 -12.33 21.82 -17.21
N LEU A 75 -12.41 23.05 -17.71
CA LEU A 75 -13.34 23.44 -18.76
C LEU A 75 -12.62 24.20 -19.88
N SER A 76 -13.07 23.95 -21.11
CA SER A 76 -12.65 24.64 -22.32
C SER A 76 -13.82 25.35 -22.96
N PHE A 77 -13.64 26.61 -23.34
CA PHE A 77 -14.71 27.49 -23.78
C PHE A 77 -14.66 27.76 -25.30
N PRO A 78 -15.78 27.58 -26.03
CA PRO A 78 -15.87 27.94 -27.43
C PRO A 78 -15.83 29.45 -27.66
N HIS A 79 -15.27 29.89 -28.78
CA HIS A 79 -15.20 31.32 -29.16
C HIS A 79 -16.54 31.96 -29.51
N THR A 80 -17.56 31.15 -29.77
CA THR A 80 -18.85 31.60 -30.27
C THR A 80 -19.66 32.37 -29.22
N TYR A 81 -19.36 32.17 -27.94
CA TYR A 81 -20.07 32.76 -26.80
C TYR A 81 -19.14 33.65 -25.99
N LYS A 82 -19.69 34.68 -25.35
CA LYS A 82 -18.93 35.62 -24.49
C LYS A 82 -19.16 35.41 -22.99
N GLU A 83 -20.24 34.70 -22.67
CA GLU A 83 -20.73 34.46 -21.31
C GLU A 83 -21.07 32.97 -21.15
N PHE A 84 -20.74 32.42 -19.99
CA PHE A 84 -20.93 31.01 -19.67
C PHE A 84 -21.54 30.87 -18.28
N VAL A 85 -22.61 30.07 -18.18
CA VAL A 85 -23.19 29.65 -16.90
C VAL A 85 -22.74 28.23 -16.63
N ILE A 86 -21.98 28.02 -15.56
CA ILE A 86 -21.41 26.73 -15.18
C ILE A 86 -22.26 26.18 -14.05
N ILE A 87 -23.05 25.16 -14.36
CA ILE A 87 -23.87 24.42 -13.39
C ILE A 87 -23.05 23.21 -12.98
N ASP A 88 -22.62 23.19 -11.73
CA ASP A 88 -21.60 22.27 -11.24
C ASP A 88 -22.02 21.54 -9.97
N VAL A 89 -21.22 20.54 -9.60
CA VAL A 89 -21.42 19.68 -8.44
C VAL A 89 -20.09 19.51 -7.72
N TRP A 90 -20.12 19.61 -6.39
CA TRP A 90 -18.94 19.36 -5.55
C TRP A 90 -18.48 17.90 -5.68
N ASN A 91 -17.20 17.69 -5.99
CA ASN A 91 -16.55 16.39 -6.08
C ASN A 91 -15.83 16.01 -4.77
N LYS A 92 -16.38 15.04 -4.03
CA LYS A 92 -15.65 14.42 -2.92
C LYS A 92 -14.76 13.29 -3.44
N LYS A 93 -13.53 13.20 -2.94
CA LYS A 93 -12.57 12.17 -3.35
C LYS A 93 -13.11 10.74 -3.20
N ASN A 94 -13.84 10.47 -2.13
CA ASN A 94 -14.38 9.13 -1.82
C ASN A 94 -15.49 8.60 -2.74
N PHE A 95 -15.96 9.36 -3.72
CA PHE A 95 -16.93 8.83 -4.67
C PHE A 95 -16.36 7.64 -5.48
N PRO A 96 -17.01 6.45 -5.49
CA PRO A 96 -16.55 5.23 -6.15
C PRO A 96 -16.11 5.39 -7.61
N GLU A 97 -16.57 6.42 -8.28
CA GLU A 97 -16.22 6.73 -9.66
C GLU A 97 -14.88 7.47 -9.81
N ASN A 98 -14.42 8.24 -8.80
CA ASN A 98 -13.08 8.85 -8.83
C ASN A 98 -11.98 7.78 -8.95
N TYR A 99 -12.22 6.59 -8.42
CA TYR A 99 -11.30 5.46 -8.47
C TYR A 99 -11.12 4.94 -9.87
N LEU A 100 -12.12 5.11 -10.74
CA LEU A 100 -12.04 4.66 -12.11
C LEU A 100 -11.14 5.55 -13.00
N THR A 101 -10.40 6.51 -12.40
CA THR A 101 -9.41 7.36 -13.08
C THR A 101 -7.97 6.86 -12.94
N ASN A 102 -7.76 5.75 -12.23
CA ASN A 102 -6.44 5.21 -11.93
C ASN A 102 -5.81 4.44 -13.11
N LYS A 103 -4.52 4.10 -12.98
CA LYS A 103 -3.75 3.40 -14.02
C LYS A 103 -4.30 2.05 -14.47
N ILE A 104 -4.91 1.25 -13.59
CA ILE A 104 -5.50 -0.06 -13.94
C ILE A 104 -6.44 0.09 -15.14
N LEU A 105 -7.35 1.06 -15.09
CA LEU A 105 -8.31 1.28 -16.18
C LEU A 105 -7.69 1.96 -17.39
N LYS A 106 -6.78 2.92 -17.18
CA LYS A 106 -6.04 3.54 -18.31
C LYS A 106 -5.31 2.48 -19.13
N ASN A 107 -4.77 1.45 -18.48
CA ASN A 107 -4.07 0.36 -19.15
C ASN A 107 -5.02 -0.60 -19.88
N LYS A 108 -6.16 -0.97 -19.27
CA LYS A 108 -7.18 -1.77 -19.99
C LYS A 108 -7.72 -1.05 -21.23
N LEU A 109 -7.75 0.28 -21.22
CA LEU A 109 -8.24 1.13 -22.30
C LEU A 109 -7.11 1.72 -23.19
N THR A 110 -5.97 1.04 -23.26
CA THR A 110 -4.85 1.42 -24.14
C THR A 110 -5.32 1.65 -25.58
N GLY A 111 -4.92 2.78 -26.17
CA GLY A 111 -5.29 3.17 -27.54
C GLY A 111 -6.53 4.07 -27.68
N PHE A 112 -7.10 4.57 -26.57
CA PHE A 112 -8.13 5.60 -26.58
C PHE A 112 -7.76 6.80 -27.48
N LYS A 113 -8.74 7.27 -28.27
CA LYS A 113 -8.61 8.46 -29.11
C LYS A 113 -9.78 9.40 -28.85
N PRO A 114 -9.51 10.64 -28.39
CA PRO A 114 -10.53 11.67 -28.23
C PRO A 114 -11.39 11.90 -29.48
N GLU A 115 -12.70 11.83 -29.30
CA GLU A 115 -13.68 12.27 -30.28
C GLU A 115 -13.83 13.79 -30.23
N LYS A 116 -14.36 14.40 -31.30
CA LYS A 116 -14.65 15.84 -31.32
C LYS A 116 -16.14 16.08 -31.04
N ASN A 117 -16.44 17.01 -30.16
CA ASN A 117 -17.79 17.55 -30.00
C ASN A 117 -17.88 18.96 -30.62
N SER A 118 -18.86 19.20 -31.50
CA SER A 118 -19.01 20.46 -32.23
C SER A 118 -20.08 21.35 -31.60
N ILE A 119 -19.66 22.48 -31.05
CA ILE A 119 -20.57 23.48 -30.45
C ILE A 119 -20.98 24.50 -31.52
N LEU A 120 -22.25 24.52 -31.89
CA LEU A 120 -22.84 25.41 -32.88
C LEU A 120 -23.66 26.51 -32.20
N LYS A 121 -23.80 27.68 -32.84
CA LYS A 121 -24.55 28.84 -32.27
C LYS A 121 -26.03 28.55 -31.94
N LYS A 122 -26.61 27.48 -32.49
CA LYS A 122 -27.97 27.02 -32.14
C LYS A 122 -28.05 26.33 -30.77
N HIS A 123 -26.94 25.77 -30.28
CA HIS A 123 -26.92 25.06 -29.01
C HIS A 123 -27.07 26.05 -27.85
N THR A 124 -27.88 25.67 -26.87
CA THR A 124 -28.10 26.46 -25.66
C THR A 124 -27.39 25.84 -24.46
N HIS A 125 -27.08 24.54 -24.53
CA HIS A 125 -26.43 23.77 -23.47
C HIS A 125 -25.27 22.91 -24.00
N LEU A 126 -24.23 22.77 -23.18
CA LEU A 126 -23.19 21.76 -23.29
C LEU A 126 -23.29 20.87 -22.05
N PHE A 127 -23.65 19.61 -22.23
CA PHE A 127 -23.58 18.60 -21.19
C PHE A 127 -22.19 18.00 -21.18
N LYS A 128 -21.62 17.88 -19.99
CA LYS A 128 -20.34 17.23 -19.73
C LYS A 128 -20.55 16.28 -18.56
N ILE A 129 -20.10 15.04 -18.71
CA ILE A 129 -20.13 14.04 -17.65
C ILE A 129 -18.87 13.20 -17.65
N PHE A 130 -18.40 12.83 -16.46
CA PHE A 130 -17.36 11.83 -16.32
C PHE A 130 -17.95 10.41 -16.15
N ALA A 131 -17.56 9.50 -17.03
CA ALA A 131 -17.96 8.10 -17.04
C ALA A 131 -16.85 7.25 -17.70
N PRO A 132 -15.91 6.70 -16.93
CA PRO A 132 -14.80 5.89 -17.42
C PRO A 132 -15.28 4.48 -17.71
N ILE A 133 -15.98 4.33 -18.85
CA ILE A 133 -16.50 3.04 -19.28
C ILE A 133 -15.33 2.15 -19.71
N TYR A 134 -15.21 0.97 -19.10
CA TYR A 134 -14.17 -0.02 -19.38
C TYR A 134 -14.50 -0.95 -20.55
N HIS A 135 -15.75 -0.94 -21.04
CA HIS A 135 -16.18 -1.75 -22.17
C HIS A 135 -16.17 -0.94 -23.47
N SER A 136 -15.40 -1.40 -24.47
CA SER A 136 -15.14 -0.65 -25.71
C SER A 136 -16.37 -0.39 -26.59
N ASN A 137 -17.42 -1.21 -26.47
CA ASN A 137 -18.64 -1.06 -27.27
C ASN A 137 -19.70 -0.16 -26.63
N TRP A 138 -19.46 0.32 -25.40
CA TRP A 138 -20.44 1.11 -24.67
C TRP A 138 -20.20 2.60 -24.87
N LYS A 139 -21.29 3.35 -24.98
CA LYS A 139 -21.28 4.82 -25.01
C LYS A 139 -22.22 5.40 -23.98
N ILE A 140 -21.92 6.61 -23.53
CA ILE A 140 -22.86 7.41 -22.75
C ILE A 140 -23.85 8.09 -23.70
N VAL A 141 -25.12 8.02 -23.34
CA VAL A 141 -26.19 8.73 -24.02
C VAL A 141 -27.10 9.42 -23.02
N LEU A 142 -27.88 10.39 -23.47
CA LEU A 142 -28.82 11.15 -22.65
C LEU A 142 -30.23 11.08 -23.25
N PHE A 143 -31.22 11.05 -22.37
CA PHE A 143 -32.63 11.24 -22.70
C PHE A 143 -33.36 12.00 -21.57
N GLY A 144 -34.50 12.59 -21.86
CA GLY A 144 -35.22 13.42 -20.91
C GLY A 144 -36.69 13.62 -21.23
N SER A 145 -37.37 14.40 -20.40
CA SER A 145 -38.83 14.55 -20.41
C SER A 145 -39.38 15.39 -21.56
N SER A 146 -38.55 16.21 -22.19
CA SER A 146 -38.95 17.10 -23.29
C SER A 146 -38.80 16.46 -24.68
N GLU A 147 -39.36 17.09 -25.72
CA GLU A 147 -39.14 16.65 -27.11
C GLU A 147 -37.68 16.80 -27.53
N SER A 148 -37.02 17.90 -27.11
CA SER A 148 -35.60 18.16 -27.39
C SER A 148 -34.65 17.11 -26.81
N LEU A 149 -35.06 16.42 -25.74
CA LEU A 149 -34.32 15.33 -25.10
C LEU A 149 -34.95 13.94 -25.33
N GLY A 150 -35.88 13.81 -26.29
CA GLY A 150 -36.38 12.50 -26.73
C GLY A 150 -37.60 11.94 -25.98
N SER A 151 -38.17 12.67 -25.02
CA SER A 151 -39.42 12.34 -24.31
C SER A 151 -39.40 10.95 -23.64
N TRP A 152 -38.31 10.65 -22.93
CA TRP A 152 -38.04 9.36 -22.27
C TRP A 152 -38.07 8.13 -23.20
N SER A 153 -37.89 8.33 -24.51
CA SER A 153 -37.81 7.23 -25.47
C SER A 153 -36.36 6.74 -25.65
N TYR A 154 -36.14 5.43 -25.49
CA TYR A 154 -34.85 4.79 -25.75
C TYR A 154 -34.43 4.85 -27.23
N ASP A 155 -35.36 5.10 -28.15
CA ASP A 155 -35.08 5.25 -29.58
C ASP A 155 -34.63 6.66 -29.96
N LYS A 156 -34.80 7.64 -29.06
CA LYS A 156 -34.54 9.07 -29.28
C LYS A 156 -33.49 9.61 -28.31
N VAL A 157 -32.41 8.88 -28.13
CA VAL A 157 -31.30 9.27 -27.25
C VAL A 157 -30.31 10.21 -27.96
N ILE A 158 -29.66 11.07 -27.17
CA ILE A 158 -28.56 11.93 -27.59
C ILE A 158 -27.25 11.22 -27.28
N ILE A 159 -26.48 10.89 -28.31
CA ILE A 159 -25.20 10.19 -28.17
C ILE A 159 -24.09 11.18 -27.81
N PHE A 160 -23.31 10.87 -26.78
CA PHE A 160 -22.18 11.70 -26.38
C PHE A 160 -20.92 11.31 -27.15
N SER A 161 -20.06 12.31 -27.35
CA SER A 161 -18.69 12.10 -27.83
C SER A 161 -17.76 11.97 -26.63
N GLN A 162 -16.88 10.97 -26.62
CA GLN A 162 -15.86 10.86 -25.58
C GLN A 162 -14.67 11.77 -25.93
N THR A 163 -14.63 12.98 -25.35
CA THR A 163 -13.68 14.04 -25.72
C THR A 163 -12.37 13.98 -24.94
N ASP A 164 -12.32 13.23 -23.85
CA ASP A 164 -11.10 12.87 -23.12
C ASP A 164 -11.32 11.54 -22.38
N PHE A 165 -10.29 10.96 -21.77
CA PHE A 165 -10.40 9.71 -21.02
C PHE A 165 -11.48 9.83 -19.95
N GLY A 166 -12.54 9.02 -20.09
CA GLY A 166 -13.71 9.07 -19.21
C GLY A 166 -14.58 10.34 -19.34
N VAL A 167 -14.19 11.36 -20.12
CA VAL A 167 -15.00 12.58 -20.28
C VAL A 167 -15.89 12.46 -21.51
N TRP A 168 -17.19 12.64 -21.29
CA TRP A 168 -18.21 12.58 -22.33
C TRP A 168 -18.91 13.92 -22.45
N GLU A 169 -19.09 14.38 -23.69
CA GLU A 169 -19.72 15.67 -23.97
C GLU A 169 -20.76 15.57 -25.09
N ALA A 170 -21.86 16.32 -24.93
CA ALA A 170 -22.84 16.55 -25.99
C ALA A 170 -23.39 17.98 -25.92
N SER A 171 -23.50 18.61 -27.08
CA SER A 171 -24.11 19.94 -27.19
C SER A 171 -25.53 19.85 -27.72
N VAL A 172 -26.47 20.51 -27.04
CA VAL A 172 -27.91 20.35 -27.26
C VAL A 172 -28.61 21.70 -27.32
N GLU A 173 -29.64 21.79 -28.16
CA GLU A 173 -30.59 22.91 -28.18
C GLU A 173 -31.82 22.51 -27.36
N ILE A 174 -32.05 23.21 -26.26
CA ILE A 174 -33.23 23.06 -25.39
C ILE A 174 -34.07 24.33 -25.56
N PRO A 175 -35.09 24.34 -26.44
CA PRO A 175 -35.96 25.48 -26.69
C PRO A 175 -37.07 25.65 -25.65
N GLU A 176 -37.29 24.65 -24.80
CA GLU A 176 -38.29 24.68 -23.75
C GLU A 176 -38.07 25.88 -22.80
N ASN A 177 -39.16 26.41 -22.25
CA ASN A 177 -39.14 27.54 -21.31
C ASN A 177 -39.48 27.13 -19.86
N TYR A 178 -39.40 25.83 -19.58
CA TYR A 178 -39.64 25.22 -18.27
C TYR A 178 -38.47 24.27 -17.93
N PRO A 179 -38.24 23.95 -16.64
CA PRO A 179 -37.21 22.99 -16.25
C PRO A 179 -37.45 21.61 -16.87
N VAL A 180 -36.41 20.99 -17.42
CA VAL A 180 -36.48 19.70 -18.09
C VAL A 180 -35.75 18.65 -17.25
N GLU A 181 -36.37 17.49 -17.08
CA GLU A 181 -35.76 16.36 -16.39
C GLU A 181 -35.01 15.48 -17.39
N TYR A 182 -33.86 14.92 -17.00
CA TYR A 182 -33.08 14.03 -17.84
C TYR A 182 -32.31 12.99 -17.02
N LYS A 183 -31.80 11.98 -17.72
CA LYS A 183 -30.92 10.95 -17.18
C LYS A 183 -29.88 10.52 -18.22
N TYR A 184 -28.76 10.04 -17.73
CA TYR A 184 -27.74 9.36 -18.53
C TYR A 184 -28.03 7.86 -18.64
N CYS A 185 -27.64 7.27 -19.75
CA CYS A 185 -27.80 5.84 -20.05
C CYS A 185 -26.51 5.26 -20.64
N ILE A 186 -26.37 3.94 -20.52
CA ILE A 186 -25.37 3.16 -21.24
C ILE A 186 -26.02 2.61 -22.51
N TYR A 187 -25.42 2.91 -23.66
CA TYR A 187 -25.84 2.45 -24.97
C TYR A 187 -24.80 1.49 -25.54
N ASP A 188 -25.25 0.30 -25.93
CA ASP A 188 -24.41 -0.67 -26.61
C ASP A 188 -24.45 -0.41 -28.12
N THR A 189 -23.29 -0.13 -28.71
CA THR A 189 -23.15 0.20 -30.14
C THR A 189 -23.31 -1.01 -31.06
N VAL A 190 -23.12 -2.23 -30.55
CA VAL A 190 -23.30 -3.48 -31.29
C VAL A 190 -24.78 -3.85 -31.31
N GLU A 191 -25.42 -3.89 -30.14
CA GLU A 191 -26.85 -4.18 -29.98
C GLU A 191 -27.76 -3.03 -30.42
N LYS A 192 -27.19 -1.82 -30.56
CA LYS A 192 -27.85 -0.57 -30.94
C LYS A 192 -29.03 -0.19 -30.04
N LYS A 193 -28.92 -0.46 -28.75
CA LYS A 193 -29.97 -0.19 -27.76
C LYS A 193 -29.40 0.36 -26.47
N VAL A 194 -30.23 1.08 -25.73
CA VAL A 194 -29.96 1.38 -24.33
C VAL A 194 -30.02 0.08 -23.54
N ILE A 195 -28.94 -0.23 -22.83
CA ILE A 195 -28.84 -1.44 -22.01
C ILE A 195 -29.02 -1.14 -20.52
N ASP A 196 -28.77 0.10 -20.09
CA ASP A 196 -29.01 0.51 -18.72
C ASP A 196 -29.17 2.03 -18.56
N VAL A 197 -29.76 2.45 -17.44
CA VAL A 197 -30.04 3.84 -17.06
C VAL A 197 -29.41 4.13 -15.71
N GLU A 198 -28.83 5.33 -15.55
CA GLU A 198 -28.20 5.74 -14.28
C GLU A 198 -29.16 5.67 -13.08
N SER A 199 -28.61 5.38 -11.91
CA SER A 199 -29.38 5.26 -10.66
C SER A 199 -29.80 6.62 -10.06
N GLY A 200 -30.67 6.59 -9.04
CA GLY A 200 -31.10 7.79 -8.30
C GLY A 200 -32.19 8.61 -9.00
N ALA A 201 -32.50 9.79 -8.43
CA ALA A 201 -33.50 10.71 -8.95
C ALA A 201 -33.11 11.31 -10.31
N ASN A 202 -34.12 11.77 -11.07
CA ASN A 202 -33.92 12.49 -12.32
C ASN A 202 -33.07 13.75 -12.09
N ARG A 203 -32.17 14.04 -13.03
CA ARG A 203 -31.43 15.30 -13.05
C ARG A 203 -32.32 16.38 -13.65
N LEU A 204 -32.02 17.64 -13.36
CA LEU A 204 -32.80 18.79 -13.81
C LEU A 204 -31.90 19.79 -14.51
N VAL A 205 -32.34 20.27 -15.68
CA VAL A 205 -31.70 21.37 -16.39
C VAL A 205 -32.71 22.50 -16.58
N TYR A 206 -32.23 23.74 -16.47
CA TYR A 206 -33.08 24.93 -16.56
C TYR A 206 -32.98 25.57 -17.96
N PRO A 207 -34.07 26.15 -18.46
CA PRO A 207 -34.14 26.72 -19.79
C PRO A 207 -33.17 27.90 -19.97
N ASN A 208 -32.62 28.05 -21.17
CA ASN A 208 -31.75 29.16 -21.56
C ASN A 208 -32.30 29.85 -22.81
N SER A 209 -32.91 31.02 -22.62
CA SER A 209 -33.47 31.83 -23.70
C SER A 209 -32.45 32.79 -24.33
N ASN A 210 -31.26 32.96 -23.74
CA ASN A 210 -30.24 33.89 -24.22
C ASN A 210 -29.26 33.20 -25.17
N LYS A 211 -29.34 33.52 -26.46
CA LYS A 211 -28.50 32.91 -27.52
C LYS A 211 -27.03 33.31 -27.47
N GLU A 212 -26.66 34.31 -26.68
CA GLU A 212 -25.27 34.76 -26.53
C GLU A 212 -24.57 34.13 -25.31
N VAL A 213 -25.31 33.36 -24.49
CA VAL A 213 -24.83 32.66 -23.29
C VAL A 213 -24.90 31.15 -23.52
N LEU A 214 -23.85 30.42 -23.17
CA LEU A 214 -23.85 28.95 -23.16
C LEU A 214 -23.98 28.44 -21.72
N HIS A 215 -24.94 27.56 -21.46
CA HIS A 215 -25.01 26.82 -20.19
C HIS A 215 -24.15 25.57 -20.28
N ILE A 216 -23.17 25.43 -19.41
CA ILE A 216 -22.34 24.22 -19.26
C ILE A 216 -22.90 23.46 -18.06
N VAL A 217 -23.50 22.30 -18.34
CA VAL A 217 -23.97 21.37 -17.32
C VAL A 217 -22.84 20.40 -17.06
N SER A 218 -22.03 20.69 -16.04
CA SER A 218 -20.95 19.84 -15.57
C SER A 218 -21.53 18.84 -14.59
N ASP A 219 -22.17 17.80 -15.13
CA ASP A 219 -22.58 16.67 -14.33
C ASP A 219 -21.34 15.90 -13.93
N HIS A 220 -21.23 15.62 -12.64
CA HIS A 220 -20.03 15.04 -12.11
C HIS A 220 -19.73 13.63 -12.65
N TYR A 221 -20.31 12.59 -12.04
CA TYR A 221 -20.18 11.21 -12.49
C TYR A 221 -21.49 10.63 -13.04
N PHE A 222 -21.37 9.68 -13.95
CA PHE A 222 -22.42 8.71 -14.20
C PHE A 222 -22.66 7.91 -12.92
N LYS A 223 -23.91 7.82 -12.47
CA LYS A 223 -24.26 7.13 -11.20
C LYS A 223 -24.35 5.63 -11.44
N PHE A 224 -23.20 4.97 -11.43
CA PHE A 224 -23.11 3.52 -11.63
C PHE A 224 -23.85 2.76 -10.52
N LYS A 225 -24.45 1.64 -10.89
CA LYS A 225 -24.85 0.59 -9.94
C LYS A 225 -23.63 -0.28 -9.66
N SER A 226 -23.59 -0.97 -8.51
CA SER A 226 -22.40 -1.77 -8.12
C SER A 226 -21.95 -2.71 -9.23
N TYR A 227 -22.86 -3.54 -9.78
CA TYR A 227 -22.58 -4.47 -10.87
C TYR A 227 -22.13 -3.84 -12.20
N GLN A 228 -22.26 -2.52 -12.36
CA GLN A 228 -21.79 -1.79 -13.55
C GLN A 228 -20.40 -1.19 -13.34
N MET A 229 -19.96 -1.08 -12.08
CA MET A 229 -18.62 -0.63 -11.78
C MET A 229 -17.60 -1.69 -12.20
N TYR A 230 -16.32 -1.34 -12.13
CA TYR A 230 -15.27 -2.19 -12.61
C TYR A 230 -14.91 -3.26 -11.57
N HIS A 231 -14.91 -4.53 -11.99
CA HIS A 231 -14.48 -5.64 -11.16
C HIS A 231 -13.39 -6.42 -11.89
N ASP A 232 -12.37 -6.87 -11.16
CA ASP A 232 -11.34 -7.74 -11.71
C ASP A 232 -10.91 -8.80 -10.69
N ALA A 233 -10.22 -9.82 -11.18
CA ALA A 233 -9.59 -10.85 -10.39
C ALA A 233 -8.09 -10.94 -10.70
N GLY A 234 -7.32 -11.42 -9.73
CA GLY A 234 -5.88 -11.52 -9.88
C GLY A 234 -5.24 -12.69 -9.14
N VAL A 235 -3.97 -12.88 -9.45
CA VAL A 235 -3.08 -13.81 -8.75
C VAL A 235 -2.03 -13.02 -7.98
N ALA A 236 -1.77 -13.41 -6.73
CA ALA A 236 -0.66 -12.92 -5.93
C ALA A 236 0.47 -13.95 -5.94
N VAL A 237 1.65 -13.55 -6.40
CA VAL A 237 2.83 -14.43 -6.42
C VAL A 237 4.10 -13.59 -6.30
N PRO A 238 4.98 -13.87 -5.32
CA PRO A 238 6.27 -13.20 -5.24
C PRO A 238 7.12 -13.51 -6.48
N VAL A 239 7.77 -12.50 -7.06
CA VAL A 239 8.63 -12.70 -8.26
C VAL A 239 9.67 -13.78 -8.00
N PHE A 240 10.31 -13.78 -6.83
CA PHE A 240 11.36 -14.76 -6.49
C PHE A 240 10.85 -16.21 -6.52
N SER A 241 9.54 -16.41 -6.32
CA SER A 241 8.94 -17.74 -6.23
C SER A 241 8.59 -18.35 -7.57
N LEU A 242 8.56 -17.55 -8.65
CA LEU A 242 8.26 -18.04 -9.98
C LEU A 242 9.27 -19.11 -10.40
N ARG A 243 8.76 -20.12 -11.11
CA ARG A 243 9.57 -21.19 -11.69
C ARG A 243 9.29 -21.27 -13.17
N THR A 244 10.34 -21.20 -13.96
CA THR A 244 10.33 -21.36 -15.41
C THR A 244 11.40 -22.37 -15.81
N GLU A 245 11.34 -22.89 -17.04
CA GLU A 245 12.38 -23.80 -17.55
C GLU A 245 13.75 -23.09 -17.63
N ASP A 246 13.74 -21.77 -17.83
CA ASP A 246 14.94 -20.97 -18.08
C ASP A 246 15.51 -20.23 -16.86
N GLY A 247 14.86 -20.30 -15.69
CA GLY A 247 15.29 -19.57 -14.49
C GLY A 247 16.66 -19.97 -13.96
N PHE A 248 17.23 -19.20 -13.02
CA PHE A 248 18.50 -19.51 -12.35
C PHE A 248 18.29 -19.83 -10.86
N GLY A 249 17.40 -20.79 -10.57
CA GLY A 249 17.02 -21.17 -9.20
C GLY A 249 16.11 -20.20 -8.46
N VAL A 250 15.67 -19.12 -9.12
CA VAL A 250 14.80 -18.05 -8.59
C VAL A 250 14.01 -17.47 -9.76
N GLY A 251 12.83 -16.92 -9.49
CA GLY A 251 12.09 -16.18 -10.50
C GLY A 251 12.70 -14.81 -10.78
N GLU A 252 12.68 -14.43 -12.06
CA GLU A 252 13.34 -13.26 -12.63
C GLU A 252 12.30 -12.34 -13.30
N PHE A 253 12.65 -11.08 -13.58
CA PHE A 253 11.68 -10.16 -14.20
C PHE A 253 11.13 -10.63 -15.56
N PRO A 254 11.91 -11.27 -16.46
CA PRO A 254 11.37 -11.82 -17.69
C PRO A 254 10.29 -12.91 -17.49
N ASP A 255 10.32 -13.65 -16.37
CA ASP A 255 9.35 -14.71 -16.08
C ASP A 255 7.94 -14.16 -15.86
N LEU A 256 7.81 -12.88 -15.49
CA LEU A 256 6.52 -12.20 -15.39
C LEU A 256 5.76 -12.19 -16.72
N LYS A 257 6.44 -12.25 -17.86
CA LYS A 257 5.79 -12.35 -19.18
C LYS A 257 5.09 -13.69 -19.36
N ILE A 258 5.73 -14.77 -18.93
CA ILE A 258 5.18 -16.13 -19.03
C ILE A 258 3.98 -16.27 -18.07
N LEU A 259 4.06 -15.66 -16.88
CA LEU A 259 2.93 -15.54 -15.97
C LEU A 259 1.80 -14.69 -16.59
N ALA A 260 2.12 -13.59 -17.25
CA ALA A 260 1.14 -12.74 -17.92
C ALA A 260 0.38 -13.48 -19.02
N ASP A 261 1.07 -14.35 -19.78
CA ASP A 261 0.40 -15.21 -20.75
C ASP A 261 -0.59 -16.16 -20.04
N TRP A 262 -0.24 -16.70 -18.88
CA TRP A 262 -1.12 -17.59 -18.11
C TRP A 262 -2.33 -16.84 -17.57
N ASN A 263 -2.11 -15.66 -17.01
CA ASN A 263 -3.17 -14.72 -16.60
C ASN A 263 -4.12 -14.41 -17.75
N LYS A 264 -3.60 -14.16 -18.95
CA LYS A 264 -4.43 -13.91 -20.14
C LYS A 264 -5.27 -15.12 -20.51
N ALA A 265 -4.70 -16.33 -20.42
CA ALA A 265 -5.40 -17.58 -20.70
C ALA A 265 -6.52 -17.88 -19.68
N THR A 266 -6.32 -17.50 -18.41
CA THR A 266 -7.28 -17.71 -17.32
C THR A 266 -8.23 -16.53 -17.06
N GLY A 267 -8.09 -15.43 -17.80
CA GLY A 267 -8.92 -14.22 -17.63
C GLY A 267 -8.54 -13.34 -16.44
N LEU A 268 -7.50 -13.67 -15.68
CA LEU A 268 -7.04 -12.88 -14.52
C LEU A 268 -6.37 -11.59 -14.99
N GLY A 269 -7.00 -10.44 -14.76
CA GLY A 269 -6.51 -9.14 -15.21
C GLY A 269 -5.43 -8.50 -14.32
N ILE A 270 -5.13 -9.07 -13.15
CA ILE A 270 -4.16 -8.50 -12.20
C ILE A 270 -3.09 -9.51 -11.76
N ILE A 271 -1.84 -9.05 -11.75
CA ILE A 271 -0.72 -9.73 -11.10
C ILE A 271 -0.29 -8.89 -9.89
N GLN A 272 -0.38 -9.46 -8.69
CA GLN A 272 0.15 -8.86 -7.47
C GLN A 272 1.49 -9.49 -7.11
N ILE A 273 2.49 -8.64 -6.84
CA ILE A 273 3.83 -9.08 -6.41
C ILE A 273 4.21 -8.49 -5.06
N LEU A 274 5.17 -9.12 -4.39
CA LEU A 274 5.82 -8.60 -3.18
C LEU A 274 6.85 -7.51 -3.53
N PRO A 275 7.42 -6.79 -2.54
CA PRO A 275 8.43 -5.78 -2.79
C PRO A 275 9.63 -6.34 -3.58
N ILE A 276 10.10 -5.56 -4.55
CA ILE A 276 11.17 -5.96 -5.49
C ILE A 276 12.48 -5.19 -5.26
N ASN A 277 12.54 -4.40 -4.20
CA ASN A 277 13.67 -3.55 -3.88
C ASN A 277 14.88 -4.36 -3.39
N ASP A 278 16.09 -3.81 -3.59
CA ASP A 278 17.32 -4.44 -3.12
C ASP A 278 17.36 -4.50 -1.59
N THR A 279 17.60 -5.70 -1.06
CA THR A 279 17.68 -6.03 0.36
C THR A 279 19.06 -6.58 0.73
N THR A 280 20.02 -6.56 -0.21
CA THR A 280 21.36 -7.10 -0.01
C THR A 280 22.13 -6.32 1.07
N ALA A 281 22.17 -6.82 2.30
CA ALA A 281 22.88 -6.22 3.41
C ALA A 281 24.20 -6.94 3.69
N ASN A 282 24.20 -8.27 3.66
CA ASN A 282 25.35 -9.10 4.05
C ASN A 282 25.70 -10.23 3.07
N TYR A 283 24.93 -10.40 1.99
CA TYR A 283 24.99 -11.55 1.07
C TYR A 283 24.65 -12.89 1.74
N THR A 284 23.77 -12.85 2.75
CA THR A 284 23.31 -14.03 3.49
C THR A 284 21.83 -14.27 3.25
N TRP A 285 21.34 -15.46 3.61
CA TRP A 285 19.92 -15.80 3.46
C TRP A 285 18.93 -14.83 4.13
N THR A 286 19.37 -14.08 5.16
CA THR A 286 18.57 -13.02 5.80
C THR A 286 18.21 -11.87 4.86
N ASP A 287 19.00 -11.67 3.80
CA ASP A 287 18.73 -10.66 2.77
C ASP A 287 17.53 -11.06 1.89
N SER A 288 17.02 -12.29 2.00
CA SER A 288 15.81 -12.71 1.29
C SER A 288 14.54 -11.97 1.74
N TYR A 289 14.55 -11.28 2.88
CA TYR A 289 13.39 -10.58 3.44
C TYR A 289 13.02 -9.31 2.65
N PRO A 290 11.95 -9.29 1.84
CA PRO A 290 11.68 -8.21 0.88
C PRO A 290 11.31 -6.87 1.52
N TYR A 291 10.92 -6.84 2.80
CA TYR A 291 10.50 -5.61 3.49
C TYR A 291 11.68 -4.86 4.14
N ALA A 292 12.88 -5.44 4.19
CA ALA A 292 14.09 -4.81 4.73
C ALA A 292 14.97 -4.20 3.62
N ALA A 293 14.38 -3.36 2.77
CA ALA A 293 15.10 -2.77 1.64
C ALA A 293 16.28 -1.90 2.09
N VAL A 294 17.47 -2.16 1.51
CA VAL A 294 18.65 -1.30 1.67
C VAL A 294 18.58 -0.06 0.78
N SER A 295 17.69 -0.04 -0.22
CA SER A 295 17.23 1.19 -0.87
C SER A 295 15.79 1.07 -1.33
N VAL A 296 14.98 2.10 -1.08
CA VAL A 296 13.58 2.16 -1.56
C VAL A 296 13.44 2.37 -3.07
N TYR A 297 14.54 2.66 -3.78
CA TYR A 297 14.56 2.90 -5.22
C TYR A 297 15.20 1.76 -6.02
N ALA A 298 16.28 1.18 -5.52
CA ALA A 298 17.04 0.17 -6.24
C ALA A 298 16.28 -1.16 -6.33
N LEU A 299 16.39 -1.83 -7.48
CA LEU A 299 15.82 -3.15 -7.74
C LEU A 299 16.79 -4.23 -7.25
N HIS A 300 16.28 -5.34 -6.71
CA HIS A 300 17.14 -6.40 -6.20
C HIS A 300 17.85 -7.15 -7.35
N PRO A 301 19.20 -7.31 -7.29
CA PRO A 301 19.95 -8.08 -8.28
C PRO A 301 19.51 -9.54 -8.49
N GLN A 302 18.75 -10.13 -7.55
CA GLN A 302 18.23 -11.49 -7.70
C GLN A 302 17.25 -11.62 -8.86
N TYR A 303 16.57 -10.55 -9.27
CA TYR A 303 15.58 -10.59 -10.35
C TYR A 303 16.18 -10.41 -11.75
N LEU A 304 17.50 -10.19 -11.83
CA LEU A 304 18.19 -10.01 -13.11
C LEU A 304 18.36 -11.37 -13.80
N SER A 305 17.89 -11.47 -15.04
CA SER A 305 18.17 -12.61 -15.91
C SER A 305 19.48 -12.42 -16.65
N LEU A 306 20.38 -13.40 -16.51
CA LEU A 306 21.68 -13.39 -17.19
C LEU A 306 21.57 -13.64 -18.70
N GLU A 307 20.56 -14.41 -19.13
CA GLU A 307 20.31 -14.72 -20.54
C GLU A 307 19.69 -13.54 -21.30
N LYS A 308 19.03 -12.62 -20.58
CA LYS A 308 18.41 -11.41 -21.15
C LYS A 308 19.24 -10.14 -20.93
N LEU A 309 20.53 -10.29 -20.68
CA LEU A 309 21.47 -9.16 -20.68
C LEU A 309 21.68 -8.64 -22.10
N ASP A 310 21.99 -7.35 -22.23
CA ASP A 310 22.37 -6.76 -23.53
C ASP A 310 23.66 -7.35 -24.11
N TYR A 311 24.48 -7.95 -23.25
CA TYR A 311 25.75 -8.57 -23.59
C TYR A 311 25.75 -10.03 -23.15
N VAL A 312 26.17 -10.91 -24.05
CA VAL A 312 26.19 -12.36 -23.82
C VAL A 312 27.28 -12.78 -22.84
N LEU A 313 27.06 -13.93 -22.19
CA LEU A 313 28.07 -14.56 -21.34
C LEU A 313 29.35 -14.91 -22.14
N PRO A 314 30.54 -14.77 -21.53
CA PRO A 314 31.79 -15.24 -22.13
C PRO A 314 31.71 -16.74 -22.44
N LYS A 315 32.14 -17.15 -23.63
CA LYS A 315 32.00 -18.56 -24.10
C LYS A 315 32.59 -19.59 -23.14
N ASN A 316 33.67 -19.24 -22.45
CA ASN A 316 34.34 -20.12 -21.48
C ASN A 316 33.59 -20.29 -20.15
N LEU A 317 32.53 -19.50 -19.90
CA LEU A 317 31.72 -19.55 -18.69
C LEU A 317 30.32 -20.14 -18.94
N VAL A 318 29.92 -20.37 -20.19
CA VAL A 318 28.59 -20.88 -20.55
C VAL A 318 28.35 -22.27 -19.98
N GLU A 319 29.32 -23.18 -20.07
CA GLU A 319 29.19 -24.54 -19.51
C GLU A 319 29.04 -24.50 -17.99
N GLU A 320 29.81 -23.64 -17.31
CA GLU A 320 29.69 -23.47 -15.86
C GLU A 320 28.34 -22.84 -15.47
N TYR A 321 27.89 -21.84 -16.22
CA TYR A 321 26.58 -21.21 -16.02
C TYR A 321 25.46 -22.24 -16.14
N ASN A 322 25.45 -23.05 -17.21
CA ASN A 322 24.43 -24.07 -17.43
C ASN A 322 24.45 -25.12 -16.31
N ALA A 323 25.63 -25.57 -15.87
CA ALA A 323 25.73 -26.53 -14.78
C ALA A 323 25.16 -25.98 -13.46
N GLN A 324 25.42 -24.71 -13.13
CA GLN A 324 24.84 -24.06 -11.94
C GLN A 324 23.33 -23.81 -12.09
N LYS A 325 22.90 -23.38 -13.29
CA LYS A 325 21.48 -23.20 -13.63
C LYS A 325 20.71 -24.50 -13.40
N ASP A 326 21.22 -25.61 -13.94
CA ASP A 326 20.63 -26.93 -13.80
C ASP A 326 20.57 -27.37 -12.34
N GLU A 327 21.68 -27.28 -11.58
CA GLU A 327 21.71 -27.63 -10.15
C GLU A 327 20.65 -26.86 -9.36
N LEU A 328 20.67 -25.52 -9.47
CA LEU A 328 19.76 -24.66 -8.73
C LEU A 328 18.30 -24.88 -9.13
N ASN A 329 18.04 -25.13 -10.42
CA ASN A 329 16.67 -25.38 -10.90
C ASN A 329 16.07 -26.68 -10.39
N THR A 330 16.88 -27.67 -9.98
CA THR A 330 16.36 -28.90 -9.36
C THR A 330 15.85 -28.71 -7.93
N LEU A 331 16.23 -27.63 -7.24
CA LEU A 331 15.89 -27.43 -5.84
C LEU A 331 14.40 -27.06 -5.64
N ASN A 332 13.80 -27.64 -4.59
CA ASN A 332 12.40 -27.36 -4.21
C ASN A 332 12.20 -25.98 -3.56
N LEU A 333 13.26 -25.42 -2.97
CA LEU A 333 13.29 -24.12 -2.31
C LEU A 333 14.47 -23.32 -2.84
N ILE A 334 14.38 -22.00 -2.73
CA ILE A 334 15.46 -21.11 -3.15
C ILE A 334 16.68 -21.29 -2.24
N ASP A 335 17.83 -21.57 -2.85
CA ASP A 335 19.14 -21.43 -2.20
C ASP A 335 19.68 -20.04 -2.51
N TYR A 336 19.34 -19.08 -1.64
CA TYR A 336 19.59 -17.66 -1.88
C TYR A 336 21.09 -17.36 -2.04
N GLU A 337 21.94 -17.94 -1.20
CA GLU A 337 23.37 -17.64 -1.15
C GLU A 337 24.10 -18.21 -2.38
N LYS A 338 23.80 -19.45 -2.79
CA LYS A 338 24.36 -20.01 -4.02
C LYS A 338 23.88 -19.24 -5.25
N MET A 339 22.58 -18.93 -5.31
CA MET A 339 22.00 -18.17 -6.42
C MET A 339 22.65 -16.79 -6.56
N ILE A 340 22.68 -15.99 -5.50
CA ILE A 340 23.15 -14.60 -5.57
C ILE A 340 24.65 -14.53 -5.85
N SER A 341 25.44 -15.44 -5.26
CA SER A 341 26.88 -15.52 -5.52
C SER A 341 27.20 -15.96 -6.94
N GLY A 342 26.45 -16.95 -7.47
CA GLY A 342 26.52 -17.38 -8.87
C GLY A 342 26.20 -16.25 -9.83
N LYS A 343 25.08 -15.54 -9.62
CA LYS A 343 24.71 -14.37 -10.45
C LYS A 343 25.81 -13.31 -10.47
N TRP A 344 26.29 -12.90 -9.30
CA TRP A 344 27.34 -11.88 -9.22
C TRP A 344 28.66 -12.32 -9.85
N LYS A 345 28.98 -13.62 -9.83
CA LYS A 345 30.14 -14.14 -10.55
C LYS A 345 30.02 -13.86 -12.05
N PHE A 346 28.91 -14.24 -12.68
CA PHE A 346 28.73 -14.07 -14.12
C PHE A 346 28.55 -12.59 -14.53
N ILE A 347 27.78 -11.81 -13.76
CA ILE A 347 27.59 -10.36 -13.99
C ILE A 347 28.93 -9.63 -14.06
N LYS A 348 29.83 -9.89 -13.08
CA LYS A 348 31.16 -9.26 -13.03
C LYS A 348 31.99 -9.60 -14.26
N GLN A 349 31.90 -10.83 -14.75
CA GLN A 349 32.65 -11.27 -15.93
C GLN A 349 32.12 -10.63 -17.22
N VAL A 350 30.80 -10.57 -17.40
CA VAL A 350 30.18 -9.87 -18.54
C VAL A 350 30.56 -8.39 -18.54
N PHE A 351 30.48 -7.75 -17.37
CA PHE A 351 30.84 -6.33 -17.25
C PHE A 351 32.32 -6.09 -17.57
N GLU A 352 33.24 -6.90 -17.05
CA GLU A 352 34.68 -6.71 -17.28
C GLU A 352 35.04 -6.86 -18.77
N GLU A 353 34.47 -7.84 -19.46
CA GLU A 353 34.72 -8.04 -20.89
C GLU A 353 34.10 -6.93 -21.76
N GLN A 354 32.99 -6.32 -21.33
CA GLN A 354 32.20 -5.39 -22.13
C GLN A 354 32.24 -3.94 -21.64
N LYS A 355 33.05 -3.61 -20.62
CA LYS A 355 33.05 -2.29 -19.97
C LYS A 355 33.25 -1.13 -20.94
N GLU A 356 34.09 -1.27 -21.96
CA GLU A 356 34.28 -0.22 -22.97
C GLU A 356 33.01 0.07 -23.78
N ASN A 357 32.22 -0.97 -24.09
CA ASN A 357 30.97 -0.85 -24.82
C ASN A 357 29.87 -0.30 -23.91
N ILE A 358 29.78 -0.82 -22.68
CA ILE A 358 28.85 -0.35 -21.65
C ILE A 358 29.07 1.15 -21.39
N PHE A 359 30.31 1.59 -21.21
CA PHE A 359 30.63 3.02 -20.99
C PHE A 359 30.35 3.91 -22.20
N LYS A 360 30.17 3.34 -23.40
CA LYS A 360 29.79 4.08 -24.61
C LYS A 360 28.28 4.12 -24.83
N ASP A 361 27.51 3.25 -24.18
CA ASP A 361 26.06 3.19 -24.32
C ASP A 361 25.40 4.51 -23.89
N ARG A 362 24.64 5.10 -24.81
CA ARG A 362 23.90 6.35 -24.61
C ARG A 362 22.70 6.15 -23.68
N ASN A 363 22.05 4.99 -23.74
CA ASN A 363 20.90 4.68 -22.90
C ASN A 363 21.34 4.50 -21.46
N PHE A 364 22.45 3.79 -21.22
CA PHE A 364 23.03 3.69 -19.88
C PHE A 364 23.43 5.05 -19.30
N LYS A 365 24.12 5.90 -20.08
CA LYS A 365 24.46 7.27 -19.64
C LYS A 365 23.23 8.11 -19.31
N LYS A 366 22.18 7.99 -20.14
CA LYS A 366 20.90 8.66 -19.89
C LYS A 366 20.25 8.14 -18.61
N PHE A 367 20.23 6.82 -18.39
CA PHE A 367 19.70 6.22 -17.17
C PHE A 367 20.42 6.74 -15.92
N ILE A 368 21.76 6.80 -15.92
CA ILE A 368 22.52 7.38 -14.80
C ILE A 368 22.11 8.84 -14.56
N LYS A 369 22.01 9.65 -15.62
CA LYS A 369 21.66 11.07 -15.50
C LYS A 369 20.24 11.27 -14.98
N ASP A 370 19.28 10.51 -15.50
CA ASP A 370 17.86 10.62 -15.11
C ASP A 370 17.62 10.14 -13.67
N ASN A 371 18.50 9.27 -13.15
CA ASN A 371 18.39 8.66 -11.82
C ASN A 371 19.51 9.07 -10.86
N GLU A 372 20.24 10.14 -11.17
CA GLU A 372 21.47 10.52 -10.46
C GLU A 372 21.27 10.65 -8.95
N THR A 373 20.11 11.18 -8.54
CA THR A 373 19.78 11.49 -7.14
C THR A 373 19.80 10.27 -6.22
N TRP A 374 19.36 9.10 -6.70
CA TRP A 374 19.32 7.87 -5.90
C TRP A 374 20.36 6.84 -6.36
N LEU A 375 20.68 6.78 -7.67
CA LEU A 375 21.57 5.76 -8.22
C LEU A 375 23.02 5.95 -7.80
N VAL A 376 23.49 7.21 -7.76
CA VAL A 376 24.85 7.57 -7.32
C VAL A 376 25.09 7.17 -5.86
N PRO A 377 24.25 7.59 -4.89
CA PRO A 377 24.44 7.17 -3.50
C PRO A 377 24.25 5.65 -3.33
N TYR A 378 23.29 5.01 -4.00
CA TYR A 378 23.12 3.55 -3.93
C TYR A 378 24.35 2.78 -4.42
N SER A 379 24.91 3.14 -5.58
CA SER A 379 26.07 2.44 -6.14
C SER A 379 27.31 2.64 -5.24
N ALA A 380 27.49 3.84 -4.69
CA ALA A 380 28.56 4.12 -3.74
C ALA A 380 28.38 3.35 -2.42
N PHE A 381 27.15 3.27 -1.91
CA PHE A 381 26.81 2.47 -0.73
C PHE A 381 27.18 1.00 -0.95
N CYS A 382 26.81 0.40 -2.08
CA CYS A 382 27.15 -0.99 -2.38
C CYS A 382 28.66 -1.23 -2.36
N VAL A 383 29.44 -0.36 -3.00
CA VAL A 383 30.92 -0.46 -3.00
C VAL A 383 31.50 -0.31 -1.59
N LEU A 384 30.97 0.61 -0.77
CA LEU A 384 31.43 0.84 0.59
C LEU A 384 31.04 -0.32 1.53
N ARG A 385 29.80 -0.82 1.42
CA ARG A 385 29.30 -2.01 2.12
C ARG A 385 30.21 -3.20 1.86
N ASP A 386 30.49 -3.50 0.60
CA ASP A 386 31.30 -4.66 0.20
C ASP A 386 32.75 -4.52 0.67
N LYS A 387 33.31 -3.31 0.57
CA LYS A 387 34.68 -2.99 1.00
C LYS A 387 34.88 -3.12 2.51
N TYR A 388 33.87 -2.73 3.30
CA TYR A 388 33.93 -2.80 4.76
C TYR A 388 33.24 -4.04 5.34
N LYS A 389 32.59 -4.86 4.51
CA LYS A 389 31.85 -6.08 4.87
C LYS A 389 30.76 -5.84 5.92
N THR A 390 30.13 -4.67 5.88
CA THR A 390 29.04 -4.31 6.80
C THR A 390 28.19 -3.20 6.16
N PRO A 391 26.85 -3.29 6.24
CA PRO A 391 25.98 -2.20 5.83
C PRO A 391 26.01 -1.05 6.84
N ASN A 392 26.45 -1.31 8.08
CA ASN A 392 26.53 -0.30 9.14
C ASN A 392 27.57 0.77 8.79
N PHE A 393 27.11 1.85 8.18
CA PHE A 393 27.95 2.97 7.78
C PHE A 393 28.68 3.65 8.96
N GLY A 394 28.21 3.47 10.19
CA GLY A 394 28.92 3.92 11.40
C GLY A 394 30.28 3.23 11.63
N GLU A 395 30.44 2.01 11.11
CA GLU A 395 31.64 1.18 11.20
C GLU A 395 32.63 1.43 10.05
N TRP A 396 32.21 2.13 8.99
CA TRP A 396 33.07 2.39 7.84
C TRP A 396 34.26 3.28 8.19
N LYS A 397 35.45 2.96 7.66
CA LYS A 397 36.66 3.78 7.91
C LYS A 397 36.58 5.18 7.30
N THR A 398 35.81 5.33 6.22
CA THR A 398 35.54 6.61 5.54
C THR A 398 34.07 6.70 5.16
N HIS A 399 33.56 7.91 4.88
CA HIS A 399 32.17 8.13 4.44
C HIS A 399 31.09 7.70 5.45
N LYS A 400 31.40 7.68 6.75
CA LYS A 400 30.41 7.42 7.81
C LYS A 400 29.18 8.32 7.74
N LYS A 401 29.38 9.57 7.30
CA LYS A 401 28.33 10.51 6.94
C LYS A 401 28.36 10.71 5.43
N TYR A 402 27.19 10.77 4.82
CA TYR A 402 27.06 11.10 3.41
C TYR A 402 27.51 12.54 3.13
N ILE A 403 28.35 12.71 2.12
CA ILE A 403 28.79 14.01 1.61
C ILE A 403 28.84 13.90 0.10
N ALA A 404 27.85 14.49 -0.60
CA ALA A 404 27.67 14.36 -2.04
C ALA A 404 28.96 14.62 -2.85
N GLY A 405 29.71 15.67 -2.50
CA GLY A 405 30.97 16.02 -3.19
C GLY A 405 32.13 15.02 -3.00
N LYS A 406 32.10 14.17 -1.96
CA LYS A 406 33.06 13.05 -1.82
C LYS A 406 32.60 11.82 -2.59
N ILE A 407 31.29 11.57 -2.61
CA ILE A 407 30.70 10.45 -3.34
C ILE A 407 30.84 10.64 -4.86
N SER A 408 30.64 11.85 -5.37
CA SER A 408 30.83 12.15 -6.79
C SER A 408 32.26 11.85 -7.29
N GLN A 409 33.27 11.87 -6.40
CA GLN A 409 34.64 11.51 -6.77
C GLN A 409 34.78 10.03 -7.16
N LEU A 410 33.93 9.13 -6.64
CA LEU A 410 33.94 7.71 -7.01
C LEU A 410 33.52 7.53 -8.47
N PHE A 411 32.71 8.44 -9.01
CA PHE A 411 32.25 8.45 -10.41
C PHE A 411 33.21 9.15 -11.37
N THR A 412 34.46 9.40 -10.95
CA THR A 412 35.50 9.93 -11.84
C THR A 412 36.37 8.82 -12.40
N ILE A 413 36.66 8.84 -13.70
CA ILE A 413 37.41 7.77 -14.42
C ILE A 413 38.76 7.44 -13.77
N LYS A 414 39.40 8.40 -13.09
CA LYS A 414 40.70 8.22 -12.42
C LYS A 414 40.59 7.57 -11.04
N ASN A 415 39.38 7.42 -10.48
CA ASN A 415 39.18 6.82 -9.17
C ASN A 415 39.29 5.30 -9.26
N LYS A 416 39.97 4.68 -8.30
CA LYS A 416 40.11 3.22 -8.22
C LYS A 416 38.78 2.47 -8.04
N ASP A 417 37.78 3.14 -7.46
CA ASP A 417 36.46 2.56 -7.18
C ASP A 417 35.47 2.84 -8.34
N TYR A 418 35.91 3.48 -9.44
CA TYR A 418 35.08 3.88 -10.59
C TYR A 418 34.38 2.70 -11.27
N GLU A 419 35.14 1.67 -11.65
CA GLU A 419 34.56 0.50 -12.33
C GLU A 419 33.54 -0.22 -11.44
N ALA A 420 33.76 -0.25 -10.12
CA ALA A 420 32.85 -0.87 -9.17
C ALA A 420 31.53 -0.09 -9.04
N VAL A 421 31.56 1.25 -8.93
CA VAL A 421 30.30 2.03 -8.91
C VAL A 421 29.56 1.95 -10.24
N MET A 422 30.29 1.93 -11.36
CA MET A 422 29.71 1.76 -12.69
C MET A 422 29.08 0.37 -12.89
N LEU A 423 29.66 -0.68 -12.31
CA LEU A 423 29.09 -2.03 -12.30
C LEU A 423 27.73 -2.06 -11.60
N HIS A 424 27.63 -1.51 -10.37
CA HIS A 424 26.35 -1.45 -9.66
C HIS A 424 25.31 -0.59 -10.41
N SER A 425 25.74 0.53 -10.99
CA SER A 425 24.87 1.35 -11.84
C SER A 425 24.37 0.60 -13.07
N TRP A 426 25.24 -0.18 -13.72
CA TRP A 426 24.88 -0.97 -14.91
C TRP A 426 23.92 -2.10 -14.57
N VAL A 427 24.09 -2.78 -13.44
CA VAL A 427 23.14 -3.79 -12.95
C VAL A 427 21.75 -3.20 -12.76
N GLN A 428 21.64 -2.03 -12.13
CA GLN A 428 20.34 -1.33 -11.99
C GLN A 428 19.73 -0.94 -13.35
N PHE A 429 20.56 -0.53 -14.31
CA PHE A 429 20.10 -0.25 -15.67
C PHE A 429 19.53 -1.50 -16.37
N GLN A 430 20.21 -2.66 -16.26
CA GLN A 430 19.74 -3.91 -16.85
C GLN A 430 18.45 -4.41 -16.16
N LEU A 431 18.37 -4.32 -14.83
CA LEU A 431 17.15 -4.63 -14.06
C LEU A 431 15.98 -3.75 -14.50
N HIS A 432 16.20 -2.43 -14.61
CA HIS A 432 15.19 -1.48 -15.09
C HIS A 432 14.69 -1.86 -16.48
N LYS A 433 15.58 -2.19 -17.41
CA LYS A 433 15.21 -2.61 -18.77
C LYS A 433 14.34 -3.87 -18.75
N GLN A 434 14.75 -4.90 -18.01
CA GLN A 434 14.03 -6.18 -17.98
C GLN A 434 12.66 -6.03 -17.30
N LEU A 435 12.57 -5.29 -16.19
CA LEU A 435 11.29 -5.03 -15.55
C LEU A 435 10.38 -4.17 -16.43
N LYS A 436 10.89 -3.11 -17.05
CA LYS A 436 10.08 -2.25 -17.91
C LYS A 436 9.56 -3.00 -19.12
N ASP A 437 10.38 -3.85 -19.73
CA ASP A 437 10.00 -4.74 -20.83
C ASP A 437 8.91 -5.76 -20.41
N ALA A 438 8.98 -6.30 -19.20
CA ALA A 438 7.92 -7.16 -18.66
C ALA A 438 6.61 -6.39 -18.40
N VAL A 439 6.71 -5.19 -17.83
CA VAL A 439 5.57 -4.29 -17.56
C VAL A 439 4.86 -3.90 -18.86
N ASP A 440 5.62 -3.44 -19.86
CA ASP A 440 5.06 -3.03 -21.15
C ASP A 440 4.39 -4.21 -21.88
N TYR A 441 4.94 -5.43 -21.74
CA TYR A 441 4.34 -6.65 -22.26
C TYR A 441 3.00 -6.97 -21.58
N MET A 442 2.95 -6.92 -20.24
CA MET A 442 1.72 -7.10 -19.45
C MET A 442 0.64 -6.09 -19.84
N HIS A 443 1.00 -4.81 -19.96
CA HIS A 443 0.09 -3.75 -20.40
C HIS A 443 -0.45 -4.01 -21.81
N GLY A 444 0.38 -4.54 -22.72
CA GLY A 444 -0.06 -4.96 -24.05
C GLY A 444 -1.10 -6.09 -24.06
N LEU A 445 -1.17 -6.90 -22.99
CA LEU A 445 -2.18 -7.93 -22.79
C LEU A 445 -3.45 -7.43 -22.06
N GLY A 446 -3.42 -6.19 -21.57
CA GLY A 446 -4.46 -5.61 -20.70
C GLY A 446 -4.35 -6.05 -19.24
N ILE A 447 -3.18 -6.55 -18.81
CA ILE A 447 -2.93 -7.02 -17.45
C ILE A 447 -2.27 -5.90 -16.64
N SER A 448 -2.83 -5.64 -15.46
CA SER A 448 -2.31 -4.64 -14.53
C SER A 448 -1.42 -5.25 -13.45
N ILE A 449 -0.47 -4.47 -12.95
CA ILE A 449 0.48 -4.93 -11.93
C ILE A 449 0.24 -4.19 -10.64
N LYS A 450 0.01 -4.95 -9.57
CA LYS A 450 -0.15 -4.45 -8.21
C LYS A 450 1.12 -4.71 -7.41
N GLY A 451 1.86 -3.64 -7.11
CA GLY A 451 3.04 -3.69 -6.26
C GLY A 451 2.70 -3.74 -4.77
N ASP A 452 3.76 -3.82 -3.96
CA ASP A 452 3.69 -3.77 -2.50
C ASP A 452 4.79 -2.82 -1.96
N LEU A 453 4.40 -1.90 -1.09
CA LEU A 453 5.23 -0.85 -0.53
C LEU A 453 5.40 -1.10 0.96
N PRO A 454 6.60 -1.51 1.43
CA PRO A 454 6.91 -1.62 2.86
C PRO A 454 6.79 -0.28 3.57
N ILE A 455 6.18 -0.22 4.74
CA ILE A 455 6.07 1.04 5.49
C ILE A 455 7.44 1.59 5.88
N GLY A 456 8.41 0.74 6.23
CA GLY A 456 9.71 1.12 6.76
C GLY A 456 10.87 1.06 5.76
N ILE A 457 12.06 1.38 6.26
CA ILE A 457 13.34 1.19 5.57
C ILE A 457 14.27 0.36 6.46
N TYR A 458 15.25 -0.31 5.86
CA TYR A 458 16.31 -0.92 6.66
C TYR A 458 17.10 0.16 7.40
N ARG A 459 17.47 -0.11 8.66
CA ARG A 459 18.19 0.84 9.53
C ARG A 459 19.51 1.34 8.94
N TYR A 460 20.19 0.47 8.21
CA TYR A 460 21.45 0.79 7.56
C TYR A 460 21.30 0.93 6.04
N SER A 461 20.12 1.36 5.59
CA SER A 461 19.84 1.64 4.17
C SER A 461 20.59 2.88 3.67
N VAL A 462 20.59 3.02 2.34
CA VAL A 462 21.04 4.22 1.63
C VAL A 462 20.30 5.44 2.14
N GLU A 463 18.98 5.37 2.29
CA GLU A 463 18.17 6.53 2.70
C GLU A 463 18.50 6.96 4.15
N ALA A 464 18.72 6.02 5.07
CA ALA A 464 19.18 6.33 6.42
C ALA A 464 20.60 6.92 6.45
N TRP A 465 21.44 6.61 5.46
CA TRP A 465 22.79 7.17 5.32
C TRP A 465 22.80 8.56 4.69
N THR A 466 21.94 8.81 3.70
CA THR A 466 21.91 10.06 2.92
C THR A 466 21.05 11.14 3.54
N GLU A 467 19.94 10.76 4.19
CA GLU A 467 18.91 11.66 4.72
C GLU A 467 18.52 11.27 6.17
N PRO A 468 19.49 11.09 7.10
CA PRO A 468 19.22 10.58 8.46
C PRO A 468 18.22 11.44 9.26
N GLU A 469 18.12 12.73 8.98
CA GLU A 469 17.21 13.68 9.64
C GLU A 469 15.72 13.35 9.44
N LEU A 470 15.40 12.58 8.39
CA LEU A 470 14.04 12.12 8.09
C LEU A 470 13.62 10.93 8.97
N PHE A 471 14.54 10.39 9.79
CA PHE A 471 14.33 9.17 10.56
C PHE A 471 14.70 9.34 12.04
N GLY A 472 13.85 8.81 12.92
CA GLY A 472 14.10 8.67 14.36
C GLY A 472 14.96 7.45 14.64
N MET A 473 16.29 7.61 14.60
CA MET A 473 17.25 6.51 14.74
C MET A 473 17.35 5.93 16.16
N ASP A 474 16.90 6.65 17.19
CA ASP A 474 16.91 6.20 18.60
C ASP A 474 15.74 5.28 18.95
N PHE A 475 14.79 5.12 18.02
CA PHE A 475 13.64 4.24 18.16
C PHE A 475 13.62 3.18 17.06
N GLN A 476 12.78 2.17 17.27
CA GLN A 476 12.48 1.13 16.29
C GLN A 476 10.97 0.89 16.23
N ALA A 477 10.47 0.66 15.02
CA ALA A 477 9.08 0.35 14.74
C ALA A 477 8.80 -1.14 14.98
N GLY A 478 7.54 -1.45 15.25
CA GLY A 478 7.07 -2.81 15.47
C GLY A 478 5.56 -2.90 15.51
N ALA A 479 5.05 -3.92 16.19
CA ALA A 479 3.63 -4.08 16.49
C ALA A 479 3.42 -4.42 17.98
N PRO A 480 2.30 -3.99 18.59
CA PRO A 480 1.93 -4.45 19.92
C PRO A 480 1.66 -5.97 19.93
N PRO A 481 1.59 -6.60 21.10
CA PRO A 481 1.04 -7.94 21.23
C PRO A 481 -0.32 -8.11 20.56
N ASP A 482 -0.52 -9.22 19.86
CA ASP A 482 -1.74 -9.57 19.13
C ASP A 482 -2.06 -11.07 19.25
N GLN A 483 -2.99 -11.58 18.45
CA GLN A 483 -3.39 -12.99 18.43
C GLN A 483 -2.31 -13.95 17.90
N PHE A 484 -1.28 -13.43 17.24
CA PHE A 484 -0.16 -14.21 16.69
C PHE A 484 1.05 -14.23 17.62
N THR A 485 1.26 -13.15 18.39
CA THR A 485 2.38 -13.05 19.36
C THR A 485 1.98 -12.28 20.62
N ASP A 486 2.11 -12.93 21.79
CA ASP A 486 1.91 -12.29 23.10
C ASP A 486 3.02 -11.28 23.47
N LEU A 487 4.16 -11.30 22.76
CA LEU A 487 5.30 -10.40 22.98
C LEU A 487 5.31 -9.18 22.04
N GLY A 488 4.39 -9.14 21.07
CA GLY A 488 4.44 -8.19 19.97
C GLY A 488 5.60 -8.48 19.02
N GLN A 489 5.86 -7.54 18.11
CA GLN A 489 6.89 -7.68 17.08
C GLN A 489 7.84 -6.48 17.13
N ASN A 490 9.13 -6.74 16.91
CA ASN A 490 10.13 -5.71 16.70
C ASN A 490 10.67 -5.85 15.28
N TRP A 491 10.36 -4.88 14.41
CA TRP A 491 10.79 -4.89 13.02
C TRP A 491 12.16 -4.25 12.81
N GLU A 492 12.74 -3.66 13.87
CA GLU A 492 14.05 -2.99 13.91
C GLU A 492 14.22 -1.76 12.98
N PHE A 493 13.22 -1.44 12.15
CA PHE A 493 13.18 -0.26 11.29
C PHE A 493 13.15 1.03 12.11
N PRO A 494 13.86 2.09 11.70
CA PRO A 494 13.73 3.39 12.35
C PRO A 494 12.32 3.97 12.12
N THR A 495 11.86 4.84 13.02
CA THR A 495 10.59 5.55 12.83
C THR A 495 10.77 6.76 11.91
N TYR A 496 9.70 7.28 11.31
CA TYR A 496 9.77 8.53 10.54
C TYR A 496 9.82 9.78 11.44
N ASN A 497 10.57 10.78 10.99
CA ASN A 497 10.48 12.15 11.49
C ASN A 497 9.50 12.94 10.61
N TRP A 498 8.21 12.78 10.87
CA TRP A 498 7.15 13.41 10.08
C TRP A 498 7.21 14.94 10.07
N GLU A 499 7.67 15.56 11.15
CA GLU A 499 7.85 17.02 11.22
C GLU A 499 8.95 17.50 10.24
N ALA A 500 10.07 16.77 10.15
CA ALA A 500 11.10 17.08 9.17
C ALA A 500 10.60 16.92 7.73
N MET A 501 9.87 15.83 7.44
CA MET A 501 9.26 15.61 6.13
C MET A 501 8.18 16.65 5.79
N LYS A 502 7.44 17.16 6.77
CA LYS A 502 6.43 18.19 6.55
C LYS A 502 7.05 19.50 6.06
N ASN A 503 8.25 19.84 6.56
CA ASN A 503 8.94 21.10 6.21
C ASN A 503 9.32 21.22 4.72
N ASP A 504 9.49 20.11 4.01
CA ASP A 504 9.76 20.09 2.56
C ASP A 504 8.53 19.69 1.72
N GLY A 505 7.36 19.56 2.35
CA GLY A 505 6.13 19.15 1.69
C GLY A 505 6.10 17.67 1.33
N TYR A 506 6.72 16.81 2.15
CA TYR A 506 6.78 15.35 2.02
C TYR A 506 7.49 14.87 0.76
N GLN A 507 8.57 15.54 0.37
CA GLN A 507 9.24 15.31 -0.91
C GLN A 507 9.78 13.87 -1.04
N TRP A 508 10.31 13.30 0.04
CA TRP A 508 10.81 11.92 0.06
C TRP A 508 9.72 10.90 -0.31
N TRP A 509 8.53 11.01 0.30
CA TRP A 509 7.40 10.14 0.00
C TRP A 509 6.88 10.33 -1.43
N LYS A 510 6.79 11.58 -1.90
CA LYS A 510 6.40 11.87 -3.29
C LYS A 510 7.34 11.23 -4.30
N ASN A 511 8.65 11.34 -4.07
CA ASN A 511 9.68 10.73 -4.92
C ASN A 511 9.57 9.20 -4.93
N ARG A 512 9.37 8.59 -3.75
CA ARG A 512 9.19 7.15 -3.60
C ARG A 512 7.99 6.64 -4.42
N PHE A 513 6.83 7.28 -4.30
CA PHE A 513 5.66 6.93 -5.10
C PHE A 513 5.89 7.13 -6.59
N LYS A 514 6.52 8.24 -7.00
CA LYS A 514 6.81 8.52 -8.41
C LYS A 514 7.74 7.47 -9.03
N ALA A 515 8.73 7.00 -8.28
CA ALA A 515 9.62 5.95 -8.71
C ALA A 515 8.89 4.61 -8.88
N LEU A 516 7.95 4.26 -7.99
CA LEU A 516 7.18 3.02 -8.10
C LEU A 516 6.14 3.08 -9.23
N GLU A 517 5.58 4.26 -9.48
CA GLU A 517 4.59 4.53 -10.53
C GLU A 517 5.05 4.17 -11.94
N GLN A 518 6.36 4.01 -12.17
CA GLN A 518 6.91 3.63 -13.47
C GLN A 518 6.70 2.14 -13.80
N TYR A 519 6.45 1.31 -12.79
CA TYR A 519 6.31 -0.15 -12.91
C TYR A 519 4.92 -0.65 -12.51
N PHE A 520 4.22 0.08 -11.65
CA PHE A 520 2.99 -0.40 -11.02
C PHE A 520 1.77 0.47 -11.36
N ASP A 521 0.61 -0.20 -11.38
CA ASP A 521 -0.69 0.40 -11.68
C ASP A 521 -1.55 0.52 -10.41
N ALA A 522 -1.28 -0.37 -9.46
CA ALA A 522 -1.80 -0.32 -8.11
C ALA A 522 -0.69 -0.60 -7.11
N MET A 523 -0.89 -0.15 -5.87
CA MET A 523 0.07 -0.32 -4.80
C MET A 523 -0.64 -0.75 -3.52
N ARG A 524 -0.22 -1.86 -2.93
CA ARG A 524 -0.48 -2.13 -1.51
C ARG A 524 0.45 -1.25 -0.69
N ILE A 525 -0.09 -0.43 0.21
CA ILE A 525 0.67 0.20 1.29
C ILE A 525 0.61 -0.77 2.46
N ASP A 526 1.74 -1.41 2.74
CA ASP A 526 1.93 -2.22 3.94
C ASP A 526 1.76 -1.34 5.17
N HIS A 527 1.03 -1.84 6.17
CA HIS A 527 0.80 -1.19 7.45
C HIS A 527 0.39 0.30 7.31
N ILE A 528 -0.70 0.57 6.60
CA ILE A 528 -1.16 1.96 6.34
C ILE A 528 -1.41 2.75 7.64
N LEU A 529 -1.64 2.03 8.74
CA LEU A 529 -1.71 2.57 10.09
C LEU A 529 -0.52 3.48 10.42
N GLY A 530 0.67 3.25 9.85
CA GLY A 530 1.88 4.07 10.02
C GLY A 530 1.72 5.56 9.70
N PHE A 531 0.72 5.95 8.89
CA PHE A 531 0.38 7.35 8.61
C PHE A 531 -0.49 8.00 9.69
N PHE A 532 -1.18 7.18 10.49
CA PHE A 532 -1.96 7.59 11.65
C PHE A 532 -1.10 7.59 12.91
N ARG A 533 -0.38 6.47 13.10
CA ARG A 533 0.45 6.15 14.25
C ARG A 533 1.38 4.98 13.93
N ILE A 534 2.51 4.90 14.59
CA ILE A 534 3.38 3.72 14.56
C ILE A 534 3.60 3.21 15.97
N TRP A 535 3.60 1.89 16.15
CA TRP A 535 4.07 1.32 17.41
C TRP A 535 5.60 1.42 17.44
N ARG A 536 6.13 2.18 18.40
CA ARG A 536 7.57 2.41 18.54
C ARG A 536 8.06 1.95 19.90
N MET A 537 9.32 1.54 19.93
CA MET A 537 10.04 1.21 21.16
C MET A 537 11.46 1.77 21.11
N PRO A 538 12.09 2.06 22.25
CA PRO A 538 13.49 2.49 22.25
C PRO A 538 14.40 1.36 21.79
N ILE A 539 15.58 1.68 21.26
CA ILE A 539 16.59 0.68 20.85
C ILE A 539 17.02 -0.26 21.99
N SER A 540 16.81 0.13 23.25
CA SER A 540 17.11 -0.68 24.43
C SER A 540 16.16 -1.86 24.63
N ALA A 541 14.99 -1.85 24.00
CA ALA A 541 14.04 -2.97 23.98
C ALA A 541 14.41 -3.97 22.87
N THR A 542 14.16 -5.26 23.08
CA THR A 542 14.30 -6.31 22.05
C THR A 542 12.96 -6.89 21.62
N GLN A 543 11.94 -6.78 22.48
CA GLN A 543 10.59 -7.28 22.24
C GLN A 543 9.58 -6.14 22.09
N GLY A 544 8.55 -6.35 21.25
CA GLY A 544 7.52 -5.36 20.94
C GLY A 544 6.73 -4.88 22.17
N ILE A 545 6.66 -5.67 23.23
CA ILE A 545 5.87 -5.40 24.44
C ILE A 545 6.31 -4.15 25.22
N LEU A 546 7.55 -3.69 25.02
CA LEU A 546 8.08 -2.44 25.59
C LEU A 546 7.96 -1.25 24.63
N GLY A 547 6.99 -1.30 23.72
CA GLY A 547 6.62 -0.18 22.87
C GLY A 547 5.36 0.56 23.30
N TYR A 548 5.06 1.63 22.56
CA TYR A 548 3.84 2.41 22.67
C TYR A 548 3.55 3.11 21.33
N PHE A 549 2.31 3.56 21.12
CA PHE A 549 1.94 4.26 19.88
C PHE A 549 2.51 5.67 19.81
N TYR A 550 2.96 6.07 18.63
CA TYR A 550 3.45 7.42 18.34
C TYR A 550 2.91 7.95 17.00
N PRO A 551 2.36 9.18 16.97
CA PRO A 551 2.12 10.04 18.12
C PRO A 551 1.00 9.49 19.02
N ALA A 552 1.00 9.90 20.28
CA ALA A 552 -0.07 9.61 21.23
C ALA A 552 -0.25 10.79 22.18
N MET A 553 -1.46 10.94 22.73
CA MET A 553 -1.75 11.73 23.90
C MET A 553 -1.27 10.95 25.14
N PRO A 554 -0.14 11.33 25.75
CA PRO A 554 0.43 10.59 26.86
C PRO A 554 -0.32 10.89 28.17
N ILE A 555 0.04 10.18 29.23
CA ILE A 555 -0.41 10.44 30.59
C ILE A 555 0.63 11.32 31.28
N THR A 556 0.19 12.30 32.05
CA THR A 556 1.08 13.18 32.83
C THR A 556 1.02 12.86 34.31
N GLU A 557 2.03 13.27 35.07
CA GLU A 557 2.01 13.10 36.53
C GLU A 557 0.81 13.79 37.19
N ASP A 558 0.39 14.94 36.65
CA ASP A 558 -0.79 15.66 37.11
C ASP A 558 -2.09 14.88 36.90
N GLU A 559 -2.15 14.02 35.88
CA GLU A 559 -3.29 13.13 35.66
C GLU A 559 -3.35 12.05 36.75
N PHE A 560 -2.22 11.46 37.13
CA PHE A 560 -2.17 10.52 38.26
C PHE A 560 -2.65 11.18 39.56
N LYS A 561 -2.24 12.42 39.84
CA LYS A 561 -2.69 13.19 41.01
C LYS A 561 -4.20 13.43 41.00
N LYS A 562 -4.77 13.81 39.83
CA LYS A 562 -6.22 14.01 39.65
C LYS A 562 -7.03 12.73 39.84
N LEU A 563 -6.45 11.58 39.48
CA LEU A 563 -7.05 10.27 39.70
C LEU A 563 -6.85 9.72 41.12
N HIS A 564 -6.18 10.48 41.99
CA HIS A 564 -5.80 10.06 43.35
C HIS A 564 -4.96 8.76 43.38
N LEU A 565 -4.16 8.52 42.35
CA LEU A 565 -3.21 7.42 42.31
C LEU A 565 -1.93 7.80 43.07
N PRO A 566 -1.40 6.93 43.97
CA PRO A 566 -0.15 7.16 44.67
C PRO A 566 1.04 6.85 43.75
N PHE A 567 1.20 7.65 42.68
CA PHE A 567 2.23 7.41 41.68
C PHE A 567 3.63 7.44 42.30
N ASP A 568 4.35 6.32 42.17
CA ASP A 568 5.76 6.18 42.49
C ASP A 568 6.51 5.71 41.24
N PHE A 569 7.52 6.46 40.83
CA PHE A 569 8.24 6.22 39.59
C PHE A 569 8.90 4.83 39.54
N ASN A 570 9.52 4.39 40.65
CA ASN A 570 10.19 3.10 40.68
C ASN A 570 9.17 1.96 40.61
N ARG A 571 8.08 2.05 41.37
CA ARG A 571 7.04 1.02 41.39
C ARG A 571 6.29 0.90 40.05
N TYR A 572 6.09 2.00 39.34
CA TYR A 572 5.24 2.05 38.14
C TYR A 572 6.05 1.94 36.84
N CYS A 573 7.27 2.48 36.79
CA CYS A 573 8.06 2.60 35.56
C CYS A 573 9.34 1.73 35.53
N LYS A 574 9.74 1.12 36.65
CA LYS A 574 10.84 0.15 36.70
C LYS A 574 10.29 -1.27 36.88
N PRO A 575 11.06 -2.32 36.50
CA PRO A 575 10.65 -3.69 36.72
C PRO A 575 10.33 -3.94 38.20
N PHE A 576 9.12 -4.43 38.48
CA PHE A 576 8.75 -4.80 39.86
C PHE A 576 9.18 -6.24 40.12
N ILE A 577 10.10 -6.43 41.06
CA ILE A 577 10.74 -7.73 41.32
C ILE A 577 10.77 -7.97 42.83
N ASN A 578 10.26 -9.13 43.26
CA ASN A 578 10.31 -9.62 44.64
C ASN A 578 10.52 -11.15 44.62
N ASP A 579 10.70 -11.76 45.79
CA ASP A 579 10.94 -13.21 45.93
C ASP A 579 9.86 -14.06 45.22
N GLU A 580 8.57 -13.70 45.38
CA GLU A 580 7.46 -14.45 44.77
C GLU A 580 7.52 -14.42 43.23
N ILE A 581 7.87 -13.27 42.64
CA ILE A 581 8.03 -13.11 41.20
C ILE A 581 9.29 -13.84 40.72
N LEU A 582 10.41 -13.76 41.45
CA LEU A 582 11.64 -14.47 41.09
C LEU A 582 11.42 -15.98 41.07
N ASN A 583 10.78 -16.52 42.11
CA ASN A 583 10.43 -17.93 42.18
C ASN A 583 9.52 -18.36 41.03
N LYS A 584 8.54 -17.53 40.67
CA LYS A 584 7.63 -17.79 39.54
C LYS A 584 8.36 -17.81 38.19
N TYR A 585 9.33 -16.93 37.98
CA TYR A 585 10.06 -16.84 36.72
C TYR A 585 11.15 -17.91 36.58
N PHE A 586 11.89 -18.21 37.66
CA PHE A 586 13.12 -19.00 37.59
C PHE A 586 13.04 -20.35 38.32
N GLY A 587 12.07 -20.56 39.21
CA GLY A 587 11.96 -21.79 39.99
C GLY A 587 13.25 -22.12 40.73
N GLU A 588 13.84 -23.29 40.44
CA GLU A 588 15.11 -23.73 41.06
C GLU A 588 16.32 -22.86 40.67
N ASN A 589 16.22 -22.02 39.62
CA ASN A 589 17.31 -21.15 39.15
C ASN A 589 17.27 -19.73 39.75
N GLU A 590 16.47 -19.50 40.80
CA GLU A 590 16.32 -18.19 41.45
C GLU A 590 17.67 -17.60 41.91
N ASP A 591 18.53 -18.42 42.52
CA ASP A 591 19.86 -17.99 42.99
C ASP A 591 20.74 -17.45 41.85
N SER A 592 20.62 -18.02 40.65
CA SER A 592 21.36 -17.57 39.46
C SER A 592 20.86 -16.21 38.97
N ALA A 593 19.56 -15.91 39.12
CA ALA A 593 19.01 -14.61 38.73
C ALA A 593 19.55 -13.47 39.62
N LEU A 594 19.85 -13.74 40.89
CA LEU A 594 20.39 -12.76 41.83
C LEU A 594 21.77 -12.20 41.41
N GLU A 595 22.52 -12.91 40.55
CA GLU A 595 23.79 -12.39 40.01
C GLU A 595 23.61 -11.13 39.14
N TYR A 596 22.41 -10.91 38.61
CA TYR A 596 22.07 -9.80 37.71
C TYR A 596 21.30 -8.68 38.40
N LEU A 597 20.94 -8.87 39.68
CA LEU A 597 20.07 -7.99 40.46
C LEU A 597 20.79 -7.44 41.69
N ASP A 598 20.37 -6.26 42.14
CA ASP A 598 20.70 -5.66 43.43
C ASP A 598 19.41 -5.49 44.25
N ILE A 599 19.54 -5.33 45.58
CA ILE A 599 18.41 -5.22 46.50
C ILE A 599 18.12 -3.76 46.88
N ASN A 600 16.84 -3.37 46.85
CA ASN A 600 16.33 -2.10 47.35
C ASN A 600 16.17 -2.12 48.88
N SER A 601 15.99 -0.94 49.48
CA SER A 601 15.78 -0.81 50.93
C SER A 601 14.48 -1.48 51.44
N ASP A 602 13.50 -1.68 50.55
CA ASP A 602 12.21 -2.29 50.84
C ASP A 602 12.18 -3.81 50.56
N GLN A 603 13.35 -4.44 50.36
CA GLN A 603 13.53 -5.85 50.01
C GLN A 603 13.03 -6.25 48.61
N THR A 604 12.66 -5.29 47.76
CA THR A 604 12.47 -5.56 46.32
C THR A 604 13.81 -5.55 45.59
N TYR A 605 13.84 -6.03 44.34
CA TYR A 605 15.06 -6.08 43.54
C TYR A 605 15.02 -5.11 42.35
N TYR A 606 16.21 -4.71 41.88
CA TYR A 606 16.37 -3.98 40.63
C TYR A 606 17.54 -4.54 39.82
N PHE A 607 17.50 -4.41 38.49
CA PHE A 607 18.60 -4.84 37.64
C PHE A 607 19.85 -3.98 37.83
N LYS A 608 21.01 -4.62 37.90
CA LYS A 608 22.30 -3.91 37.88
C LYS A 608 22.41 -3.05 36.61
N PRO A 609 23.13 -1.90 36.63
CA PRO A 609 23.20 -0.99 35.48
C PRO A 609 23.69 -1.61 34.17
N GLN A 610 24.48 -2.69 34.23
CA GLN A 610 24.92 -3.43 33.04
C GLN A 610 23.87 -4.37 32.44
N PHE A 611 22.73 -4.58 33.11
CA PHE A 611 21.65 -5.50 32.72
C PHE A 611 20.24 -4.86 32.74
N ASP A 612 20.13 -3.57 33.01
CA ASP A 612 18.87 -2.84 33.21
C ASP A 612 18.01 -2.62 31.94
N THR A 613 18.35 -3.28 30.82
CA THR A 613 17.56 -3.23 29.57
C THR A 613 17.61 -4.60 28.88
N GLN A 614 16.55 -4.93 28.15
CA GLN A 614 16.47 -6.18 27.39
C GLN A 614 17.67 -6.34 26.42
N ARG A 615 18.10 -5.24 25.77
CA ARG A 615 19.22 -5.32 24.83
C ARG A 615 20.57 -5.52 25.51
N LYS A 616 20.80 -4.95 26.69
CA LYS A 616 22.02 -5.24 27.47
C LYS A 616 22.09 -6.71 27.90
N ILE A 617 20.96 -7.27 28.36
CA ILE A 617 20.83 -8.70 28.69
C ILE A 617 21.11 -9.54 27.45
N SER A 618 20.41 -9.28 26.35
CA SER A 618 20.58 -10.02 25.09
C SER A 618 22.02 -9.98 24.55
N ASN A 619 22.69 -8.83 24.64
CA ASN A 619 24.07 -8.69 24.23
C ASN A 619 25.05 -9.47 25.12
N HIS A 620 24.77 -9.57 26.43
CA HIS A 620 25.59 -10.35 27.36
C HIS A 620 25.55 -11.84 27.03
N PHE A 621 24.36 -12.36 26.71
CA PHE A 621 24.10 -13.77 26.44
C PHE A 621 24.14 -14.16 24.96
N LYS A 622 24.63 -13.28 24.07
CA LYS A 622 24.59 -13.47 22.61
C LYS A 622 25.23 -14.78 22.11
N ASN A 623 26.15 -15.35 22.88
CA ASN A 623 26.86 -16.61 22.56
C ASN A 623 26.56 -17.74 23.55
N ASP A 624 25.54 -17.59 24.41
CA ASP A 624 25.20 -18.59 25.42
C ASP A 624 24.29 -19.68 24.81
N GLU A 625 24.40 -20.90 25.33
CA GLU A 625 23.58 -22.06 24.94
C GLU A 625 22.26 -22.11 25.73
N ASN A 626 22.18 -21.47 26.91
CA ASN A 626 20.95 -21.46 27.72
C ASN A 626 19.99 -20.31 27.31
N THR A 627 19.20 -20.58 26.27
CA THR A 627 18.22 -19.63 25.74
C THR A 627 17.06 -19.37 26.68
N GLU A 628 16.63 -20.36 27.49
CA GLU A 628 15.45 -20.25 28.35
C GLU A 628 15.67 -19.25 29.50
N PHE A 629 16.79 -19.36 30.20
CA PHE A 629 17.13 -18.43 31.30
C PHE A 629 17.27 -16.99 30.80
N THR A 630 17.85 -16.81 29.60
CA THR A 630 17.98 -15.49 28.97
C THR A 630 16.61 -14.88 28.67
N GLU A 631 15.69 -15.65 28.09
CA GLU A 631 14.31 -15.20 27.82
C GLU A 631 13.54 -14.87 29.11
N GLN A 632 13.75 -15.63 30.20
CA GLN A 632 13.17 -15.34 31.51
C GLN A 632 13.66 -13.98 32.06
N LEU A 633 14.96 -13.68 31.99
CA LEU A 633 15.51 -12.37 32.39
C LEU A 633 14.97 -11.23 31.52
N ILE A 634 14.89 -11.43 30.20
CA ILE A 634 14.33 -10.44 29.26
C ILE A 634 12.85 -10.16 29.56
N SER A 635 12.08 -11.20 29.89
CA SER A 635 10.67 -11.09 30.26
C SER A 635 10.51 -10.40 31.62
N LEU A 636 11.37 -10.68 32.60
CA LEU A 636 11.36 -10.01 33.91
C LEU A 636 11.67 -8.51 33.76
N ALA A 637 12.62 -8.15 32.89
CA ALA A 637 12.93 -6.75 32.57
C ALA A 637 11.73 -6.02 31.93
N ALA A 638 10.76 -6.75 31.38
CA ALA A 638 9.53 -6.19 30.84
C ALA A 638 8.36 -6.12 31.84
N ASN A 639 8.55 -6.50 33.10
CA ASN A 639 7.52 -6.47 34.15
C ASN A 639 7.28 -5.05 34.72
N VAL A 640 6.88 -4.13 33.85
CA VAL A 640 6.60 -2.71 34.16
C VAL A 640 5.14 -2.36 33.92
N LEU A 641 4.63 -1.29 34.56
CA LEU A 641 3.27 -0.80 34.32
C LEU A 641 3.24 0.29 33.25
N PHE A 642 4.18 1.23 33.30
CA PHE A 642 4.27 2.37 32.39
C PHE A 642 5.65 2.48 31.77
N LEU A 643 5.68 2.93 30.53
CA LEU A 643 6.86 3.32 29.77
C LEU A 643 6.97 4.84 29.77
N THR A 644 8.19 5.36 29.66
CA THR A 644 8.48 6.79 29.77
C THR A 644 8.92 7.39 28.45
N GLU A 645 8.51 8.63 28.19
CA GLU A 645 9.01 9.47 27.09
C GLU A 645 9.39 10.86 27.63
N GLU A 646 10.49 11.42 27.14
CA GLU A 646 10.85 12.82 27.40
C GLU A 646 10.23 13.70 26.31
N LYS A 647 9.30 14.57 26.70
CA LYS A 647 8.58 15.48 25.80
C LYS A 647 8.58 16.90 26.36
N ASP A 648 9.07 17.86 25.57
CA ASP A 648 9.14 19.28 25.96
C ASP A 648 9.83 19.56 27.32
N ARG A 649 10.83 18.73 27.68
CA ARG A 649 11.55 18.73 28.98
C ARG A 649 10.74 18.23 30.18
N GLU A 650 9.63 17.53 29.93
CA GLU A 650 8.85 16.81 30.93
C GLU A 650 8.82 15.32 30.62
N THR A 651 8.85 14.49 31.66
CA THR A 651 8.63 13.04 31.52
C THR A 651 7.14 12.75 31.45
N VAL A 652 6.72 12.07 30.39
CA VAL A 652 5.34 11.61 30.18
C VAL A 652 5.28 10.09 30.13
N TYR A 653 4.08 9.53 30.35
CA TYR A 653 3.89 8.12 30.63
C TYR A 653 2.94 7.44 29.63
N HIS A 654 3.28 6.21 29.26
CA HIS A 654 2.53 5.36 28.34
C HIS A 654 2.24 4.02 29.01
N PRO A 655 0.98 3.57 29.14
CA PRO A 655 0.71 2.26 29.73
C PRO A 655 1.32 1.14 28.87
N ARG A 656 1.95 0.14 29.50
CA ARG A 656 2.39 -1.07 28.81
C ARG A 656 1.18 -1.80 28.21
N PHE A 657 1.29 -2.32 26.99
CA PHE A 657 0.20 -3.10 26.43
C PHE A 657 -0.07 -4.36 27.25
N ASN A 658 -1.34 -4.77 27.36
CA ASN A 658 -1.78 -5.86 28.23
C ASN A 658 -1.29 -5.70 29.68
N ILE A 659 -1.31 -4.48 30.22
CA ILE A 659 -0.84 -4.15 31.58
C ILE A 659 -1.39 -5.10 32.65
N TYR A 660 -2.66 -5.50 32.52
CA TYR A 660 -3.37 -6.38 33.45
C TYR A 660 -2.85 -7.82 33.45
N LYS A 661 -2.08 -8.24 32.44
CA LYS A 661 -1.41 -9.55 32.40
C LYS A 661 -0.07 -9.56 33.15
N THR A 662 0.46 -8.41 33.58
CA THR A 662 1.76 -8.34 34.26
C THR A 662 1.67 -8.80 35.71
N GLU A 663 2.74 -9.41 36.24
CA GLU A 663 2.85 -9.67 37.68
C GLU A 663 2.83 -8.35 38.45
N SER A 664 3.52 -7.32 37.94
CA SER A 664 3.52 -5.98 38.54
C SER A 664 2.11 -5.46 38.79
N TYR A 665 1.15 -5.69 37.89
CA TYR A 665 -0.25 -5.30 38.08
C TYR A 665 -0.96 -6.14 39.15
N GLN A 666 -0.64 -7.43 39.27
CA GLN A 666 -1.28 -8.32 40.26
C GLN A 666 -0.98 -7.90 41.72
N PHE A 667 0.18 -7.29 41.96
CA PHE A 667 0.59 -6.78 43.28
C PHE A 667 0.05 -5.38 43.62
N LEU A 668 -0.83 -4.80 42.81
CA LEU A 668 -1.52 -3.55 43.14
C LEU A 668 -2.76 -3.79 44.01
N SER A 669 -3.18 -2.78 44.77
CA SER A 669 -4.47 -2.82 45.46
C SER A 669 -5.65 -2.84 44.47
N ASP A 670 -6.80 -3.38 44.88
CA ASP A 670 -7.99 -3.43 44.01
C ASP A 670 -8.44 -2.04 43.52
N GLY A 671 -8.23 -1.01 44.34
CA GLY A 671 -8.49 0.39 44.00
C GLY A 671 -7.60 0.87 42.85
N GLU A 672 -6.28 0.65 42.96
CA GLU A 672 -5.31 1.00 41.93
C GLU A 672 -5.54 0.20 40.65
N LYS A 673 -5.78 -1.12 40.75
CA LYS A 673 -6.10 -2.00 39.62
C LYS A 673 -7.24 -1.44 38.78
N ARG A 674 -8.34 -1.03 39.42
CA ARG A 674 -9.52 -0.47 38.74
C ARG A 674 -9.19 0.85 38.03
N ILE A 675 -8.48 1.76 38.70
CA ILE A 675 -8.15 3.07 38.12
C ILE A 675 -7.20 2.91 36.94
N ILE A 676 -6.14 2.10 37.09
CA ILE A 676 -5.16 1.84 36.03
C ILE A 676 -5.79 1.11 34.85
N TYR A 677 -6.70 0.16 35.08
CA TYR A 677 -7.42 -0.51 34.00
C TYR A 677 -8.30 0.46 33.20
N ASN A 678 -9.02 1.35 33.88
CA ASN A 678 -9.81 2.39 33.21
C ASN A 678 -8.93 3.35 32.41
N LEU A 679 -7.78 3.75 32.96
CA LEU A 679 -6.81 4.60 32.28
C LEU A 679 -6.19 3.90 31.06
N TYR A 680 -5.85 2.62 31.16
CA TYR A 680 -5.40 1.77 30.06
C TYR A 680 -6.45 1.72 28.94
N HIS A 681 -7.71 1.47 29.28
CA HIS A 681 -8.79 1.39 28.30
C HIS A 681 -9.02 2.75 27.62
N ASP A 682 -9.00 3.83 28.38
CA ASP A 682 -9.12 5.18 27.82
C ASP A 682 -7.95 5.52 26.88
N TYR A 683 -6.73 5.17 27.31
CA TYR A 683 -5.50 5.42 26.57
C TYR A 683 -5.45 4.73 25.21
N PHE A 684 -5.81 3.44 25.11
CA PHE A 684 -5.68 2.68 23.86
C PHE A 684 -6.91 2.74 22.95
N PHE A 685 -8.12 2.93 23.51
CA PHE A 685 -9.37 2.72 22.77
C PHE A 685 -10.31 3.93 22.76
N LYS A 686 -9.93 5.08 23.34
CA LYS A 686 -10.80 6.28 23.36
C LYS A 686 -10.07 7.57 23.01
N ARG A 687 -9.04 7.97 23.80
CA ARG A 687 -8.52 9.35 23.73
C ARG A 687 -7.72 9.69 22.49
N GLN A 688 -7.25 8.69 21.74
CA GLN A 688 -6.27 8.89 20.66
C GLN A 688 -6.89 9.17 19.29
N ASP A 689 -8.17 8.82 19.11
CA ASP A 689 -8.79 8.70 17.79
C ASP A 689 -8.74 10.03 16.99
N GLY A 690 -9.08 11.15 17.64
CA GLY A 690 -9.02 12.46 17.01
C GLY A 690 -7.61 12.92 16.64
N LEU A 691 -6.59 12.55 17.43
CA LEU A 691 -5.20 12.85 17.11
C LEU A 691 -4.75 12.06 15.88
N TRP A 692 -5.05 10.77 15.84
CA TRP A 692 -4.67 9.89 14.73
C TRP A 692 -5.38 10.25 13.42
N TYR A 693 -6.66 10.62 13.49
CA TYR A 693 -7.39 11.20 12.34
C TYR A 693 -6.65 12.42 11.78
N ALA A 694 -6.32 13.40 12.63
CA ALA A 694 -5.65 14.62 12.19
C ALA A 694 -4.27 14.34 11.58
N GLN A 695 -3.52 13.40 12.16
CA GLN A 695 -2.20 13.01 11.67
C GLN A 695 -2.27 12.37 10.28
N ALA A 696 -3.27 11.53 10.02
CA ALA A 696 -3.45 10.92 8.72
C ALA A 696 -3.93 11.91 7.66
N MET A 697 -4.91 12.76 7.99
CA MET A 697 -5.43 13.81 7.09
C MET A 697 -4.39 14.88 6.75
N GLU A 698 -3.36 15.06 7.58
CA GLU A 698 -2.24 15.94 7.25
C GLU A 698 -1.28 15.34 6.20
N LYS A 699 -1.08 14.02 6.22
CA LYS A 699 -0.04 13.32 5.45
C LYS A 699 -0.60 12.71 4.17
N LEU A 700 -1.64 11.89 4.30
CA LEU A 700 -2.15 11.04 3.23
C LEU A 700 -2.62 11.83 2.01
N PRO A 701 -3.40 12.93 2.10
CA PRO A 701 -3.86 13.65 0.91
C PRO A 701 -2.70 14.11 0.02
N VAL A 702 -1.65 14.68 0.61
CA VAL A 702 -0.49 15.21 -0.11
C VAL A 702 0.31 14.10 -0.78
N ILE A 703 0.41 12.93 -0.14
CA ILE A 703 1.16 11.78 -0.64
C ILE A 703 0.37 11.04 -1.73
N LEU A 704 -0.92 10.78 -1.50
CA LEU A 704 -1.80 10.09 -2.45
C LEU A 704 -1.98 10.90 -3.75
N ASN A 705 -2.01 12.23 -3.67
CA ASN A 705 -2.11 13.09 -4.86
C ASN A 705 -0.81 13.15 -5.69
N ALA A 706 0.27 12.50 -5.24
CA ALA A 706 1.53 12.44 -5.98
C ALA A 706 1.62 11.27 -6.97
N THR A 707 0.60 10.42 -7.04
CA THR A 707 0.57 9.21 -7.86
C THR A 707 -0.80 9.00 -8.49
N GLU A 708 -0.83 8.34 -9.66
CA GLU A 708 -2.07 7.89 -10.33
C GLU A 708 -2.36 6.40 -10.08
N MET A 709 -1.54 5.72 -9.28
CA MET A 709 -1.77 4.31 -8.94
C MET A 709 -3.02 4.15 -8.07
N LEU A 710 -3.73 3.03 -8.22
CA LEU A 710 -4.76 2.66 -7.25
C LEU A 710 -4.11 2.28 -5.92
N ILE A 711 -4.49 2.95 -4.84
CA ILE A 711 -3.91 2.68 -3.52
C ILE A 711 -4.81 1.73 -2.73
N CYS A 712 -4.22 0.62 -2.30
CA CYS A 712 -4.83 -0.35 -1.41
C CYS A 712 -4.12 -0.29 -0.06
N GLY A 713 -4.81 0.10 1.00
CA GLY A 713 -4.26 0.12 2.35
C GLY A 713 -4.39 -1.25 2.99
N GLU A 714 -3.30 -1.78 3.54
CA GLU A 714 -3.41 -2.89 4.48
C GLU A 714 -3.75 -2.36 5.87
N ASP A 715 -4.99 -2.64 6.29
CA ASP A 715 -5.64 -2.18 7.51
C ASP A 715 -5.89 -3.31 8.51
N LEU A 716 -4.91 -4.21 8.74
CA LEU A 716 -5.07 -5.31 9.70
C LEU A 716 -4.49 -4.97 11.08
N GLY A 717 -4.82 -5.80 12.07
CA GLY A 717 -4.34 -5.67 13.45
C GLY A 717 -5.23 -4.78 14.31
N LEU A 718 -4.62 -4.00 15.23
CA LEU A 718 -5.35 -3.08 16.10
C LEU A 718 -5.73 -1.81 15.34
N VAL A 719 -6.90 -1.80 14.72
CA VAL A 719 -7.40 -0.69 13.89
C VAL A 719 -8.26 0.26 14.73
N PRO A 720 -7.93 1.57 14.83
CA PRO A 720 -8.78 2.56 15.48
C PRO A 720 -9.97 2.99 14.59
N ASP A 721 -11.04 3.48 15.22
CA ASP A 721 -12.30 3.85 14.56
C ASP A 721 -12.13 4.94 13.47
N CYS A 722 -11.14 5.82 13.61
CA CYS A 722 -10.84 6.83 12.60
C CYS A 722 -10.29 6.29 11.28
N VAL A 723 -9.69 5.08 11.26
CA VAL A 723 -9.01 4.56 10.08
C VAL A 723 -9.98 4.27 8.93
N PRO A 724 -11.07 3.50 9.13
CA PRO A 724 -12.08 3.31 8.08
C PRO A 724 -12.65 4.63 7.55
N VAL A 725 -12.84 5.63 8.42
CA VAL A 725 -13.35 6.96 8.03
C VAL A 725 -12.37 7.67 7.09
N VAL A 726 -11.08 7.73 7.46
CA VAL A 726 -10.06 8.38 6.62
C VAL A 726 -9.84 7.61 5.32
N MET A 727 -9.85 6.27 5.36
CA MET A 727 -9.70 5.45 4.16
C MET A 727 -10.85 5.67 3.19
N ASP A 728 -12.10 5.73 3.69
CA ASP A 728 -13.26 6.12 2.89
C ASP A 728 -13.04 7.52 2.31
N GLU A 729 -12.88 8.56 3.16
CA GLU A 729 -12.74 9.96 2.74
C GLU A 729 -11.65 10.18 1.66
N LEU A 730 -10.52 9.49 1.80
CA LEU A 730 -9.35 9.65 0.92
C LEU A 730 -9.28 8.66 -0.22
N ALA A 731 -10.30 7.84 -0.38
CA ALA A 731 -10.37 6.89 -1.47
C ALA A 731 -9.27 5.83 -1.46
N ILE A 732 -9.11 5.17 -0.32
CA ILE A 732 -8.15 4.08 -0.12
C ILE A 732 -8.91 2.77 -0.08
N ILE A 733 -8.56 1.84 -0.96
CA ILE A 733 -9.19 0.51 -1.02
C ILE A 733 -8.74 -0.29 0.21
N ALA A 734 -9.69 -0.82 0.99
CA ALA A 734 -9.39 -1.63 2.17
C ALA A 734 -9.08 -3.08 1.81
N LEU A 735 -8.22 -3.74 2.59
CA LEU A 735 -7.87 -5.14 2.39
C LEU A 735 -8.71 -6.04 3.30
N LYS A 736 -9.49 -6.95 2.72
CA LYS A 736 -10.30 -7.92 3.47
C LYS A 736 -9.73 -9.33 3.29
N VAL A 737 -8.89 -9.73 4.25
CA VAL A 737 -8.35 -11.09 4.35
C VAL A 737 -9.30 -11.95 5.18
N GLN A 738 -9.91 -12.97 4.58
CA GLN A 738 -10.92 -13.78 5.26
C GLN A 738 -10.45 -14.35 6.62
N ARG A 739 -9.19 -14.80 6.69
CA ARG A 739 -8.63 -15.46 7.87
C ARG A 739 -7.87 -14.52 8.81
N MET A 740 -7.86 -13.22 8.52
CA MET A 740 -7.29 -12.19 9.39
C MET A 740 -8.29 -11.03 9.51
N PRO A 741 -9.49 -11.26 10.07
CA PRO A 741 -10.47 -10.20 10.23
C PRO A 741 -9.94 -9.13 11.19
N SER A 742 -10.26 -7.87 10.90
CA SER A 742 -9.99 -6.72 11.78
C SER A 742 -10.87 -6.72 13.04
N GLU A 743 -12.00 -7.40 12.99
CA GLU A 743 -12.95 -7.57 14.08
C GLU A 743 -12.63 -8.83 14.90
N ASN A 744 -13.11 -8.89 16.15
CA ASN A 744 -12.98 -10.08 17.01
C ASN A 744 -13.95 -11.19 16.62
N ILE A 745 -13.81 -11.70 15.39
CA ILE A 745 -14.59 -12.78 14.78
C ILE A 745 -13.62 -13.85 14.25
N PRO A 746 -14.04 -15.13 14.11
CA PRO A 746 -13.14 -16.20 13.67
C PRO A 746 -12.69 -16.08 12.21
N PHE A 747 -13.53 -15.54 11.34
CA PHE A 747 -13.28 -15.33 9.92
C PHE A 747 -14.25 -14.29 9.36
N TYR A 748 -13.78 -13.50 8.40
CA TYR A 748 -14.59 -12.53 7.68
C TYR A 748 -15.45 -13.20 6.59
N ASN A 749 -16.65 -12.68 6.36
CA ASN A 749 -17.55 -13.19 5.32
C ASN A 749 -17.42 -12.34 4.04
N PRO A 750 -16.87 -12.88 2.92
CA PRO A 750 -16.66 -12.10 1.70
C PRO A 750 -17.95 -11.54 1.09
N LYS A 751 -19.13 -12.09 1.44
CA LYS A 751 -20.43 -11.61 0.95
C LYS A 751 -20.79 -10.20 1.43
N ILE A 752 -20.19 -9.73 2.52
CA ILE A 752 -20.44 -8.38 3.05
C ILE A 752 -19.39 -7.36 2.58
N ALA A 753 -18.49 -7.75 1.68
CA ALA A 753 -17.52 -6.83 1.10
C ALA A 753 -18.22 -5.81 0.21
N ASP A 754 -17.92 -4.54 0.45
CA ASP A 754 -18.35 -3.45 -0.41
C ASP A 754 -17.40 -3.29 -1.59
N TYR A 755 -17.76 -2.42 -2.53
CA TYR A 755 -16.96 -2.16 -3.71
C TYR A 755 -15.54 -1.68 -3.39
N MET A 756 -15.37 -0.99 -2.26
CA MET A 756 -14.12 -0.36 -1.84
C MET A 756 -13.14 -1.32 -1.17
N ASN A 757 -13.16 -2.58 -1.57
CA ASN A 757 -12.35 -3.63 -0.99
C ASN A 757 -11.52 -4.40 -2.03
N VAL A 758 -10.34 -4.86 -1.60
CA VAL A 758 -9.67 -6.04 -2.16
C VAL A 758 -9.98 -7.22 -1.26
N VAL A 759 -10.62 -8.26 -1.79
CA VAL A 759 -10.90 -9.49 -1.05
C VAL A 759 -9.88 -10.57 -1.37
N THR A 760 -9.47 -11.32 -0.34
CA THR A 760 -8.61 -12.50 -0.48
C THR A 760 -8.90 -13.52 0.62
N ALA A 761 -8.64 -14.80 0.33
CA ALA A 761 -8.72 -15.87 1.32
C ALA A 761 -7.51 -15.88 2.28
N SER A 762 -6.37 -15.38 1.82
CA SER A 762 -5.06 -15.52 2.46
C SER A 762 -4.08 -14.43 1.99
N SER A 763 -3.00 -14.25 2.74
CA SER A 763 -1.87 -13.39 2.40
C SER A 763 -0.55 -14.16 2.49
N HIS A 764 0.55 -13.52 2.07
CA HIS A 764 1.90 -14.10 2.17
C HIS A 764 2.34 -14.38 3.62
N ASP A 765 1.74 -13.70 4.62
CA ASP A 765 2.02 -13.89 6.05
C ASP A 765 1.17 -14.98 6.71
N SER A 766 0.15 -15.45 6.01
CA SER A 766 -0.74 -16.51 6.49
C SER A 766 -0.29 -17.90 6.01
N SER A 767 -0.72 -18.95 6.70
CA SER A 767 -0.66 -20.33 6.18
C SER A 767 -1.48 -20.47 4.89
N THR A 768 -1.19 -21.42 4.01
CA THR A 768 -2.07 -21.68 2.84
C THR A 768 -3.43 -22.20 3.30
N LEU A 769 -4.47 -22.18 2.45
CA LEU A 769 -5.78 -22.74 2.81
C LEU A 769 -5.70 -24.22 3.25
N ARG A 770 -4.86 -25.02 2.58
CA ARG A 770 -4.66 -26.43 2.91
C ARG A 770 -3.97 -26.61 4.27
N GLN A 771 -3.03 -25.74 4.60
CA GLN A 771 -2.35 -25.73 5.91
C GLN A 771 -3.31 -25.33 7.01
N TRP A 772 -4.00 -24.20 6.82
CA TRP A 772 -4.95 -23.66 7.77
C TRP A 772 -6.06 -24.63 8.16
N TRP A 773 -6.57 -25.40 7.19
CA TRP A 773 -7.56 -26.45 7.43
C TRP A 773 -7.12 -27.49 8.47
N LYS A 774 -5.80 -27.65 8.67
CA LYS A 774 -5.22 -28.60 9.63
C LYS A 774 -4.75 -27.94 10.94
N GLU A 775 -4.68 -26.61 10.99
CA GLU A 775 -4.13 -25.90 12.16
C GLU A 775 -5.06 -26.02 13.38
N ASP A 776 -6.36 -25.87 13.18
CA ASP A 776 -7.37 -25.99 14.24
C ASP A 776 -8.62 -26.69 13.71
N SER A 777 -8.85 -27.93 14.18
CA SER A 777 -10.00 -28.75 13.79
C SER A 777 -11.35 -28.16 14.25
N ALA A 778 -11.39 -27.48 15.39
CA ALA A 778 -12.62 -26.87 15.90
C ALA A 778 -12.99 -25.63 15.09
N LEU A 779 -11.99 -24.79 14.76
CA LEU A 779 -12.19 -23.65 13.87
C LEU A 779 -12.58 -24.10 12.45
N THR A 780 -11.95 -25.14 11.94
CA THR A 780 -12.25 -25.73 10.63
C THR A 780 -13.67 -26.28 10.57
N GLN A 781 -14.11 -27.03 11.59
CA GLN A 781 -15.49 -27.51 11.69
C GLN A 781 -16.50 -26.35 11.68
N LYS A 782 -16.20 -25.29 12.44
CA LYS A 782 -17.03 -24.08 12.47
C LYS A 782 -17.11 -23.43 11.10
N TYR A 783 -15.99 -23.28 10.40
CA TYR A 783 -15.93 -22.71 9.05
C TYR A 783 -16.70 -23.55 8.03
N TYR A 784 -16.51 -24.88 8.05
CA TYR A 784 -17.19 -25.82 7.18
C TYR A 784 -18.72 -25.72 7.29
N ASN A 785 -19.26 -25.68 8.51
CA ASN A 785 -20.71 -25.59 8.70
C ASN A 785 -21.26 -24.17 8.53
N GLN A 786 -20.57 -23.15 9.05
CA GLN A 786 -21.14 -21.80 9.14
C GLN A 786 -20.79 -20.91 7.94
N GLN A 787 -19.57 -21.02 7.41
CA GLN A 787 -19.14 -20.23 6.25
C GLN A 787 -19.48 -20.94 4.93
N LEU A 788 -19.11 -22.22 4.82
CA LEU A 788 -19.32 -22.99 3.59
C LEU A 788 -20.72 -23.63 3.49
N ASN A 789 -21.53 -23.53 4.56
CA ASN A 789 -22.88 -24.10 4.65
C ASN A 789 -22.93 -25.60 4.34
N GLN A 790 -21.90 -26.35 4.73
CA GLN A 790 -21.83 -27.79 4.54
C GLN A 790 -22.35 -28.54 5.78
N TYR A 791 -22.85 -29.75 5.59
CA TYR A 791 -23.45 -30.55 6.65
C TYR A 791 -22.50 -31.67 7.11
N GLY A 792 -22.54 -31.99 8.41
CA GLY A 792 -21.73 -33.07 8.98
C GLY A 792 -20.34 -32.62 9.44
N GLU A 793 -19.46 -33.60 9.61
CA GLU A 793 -18.07 -33.39 10.03
C GLU A 793 -17.22 -32.89 8.87
N ALA A 794 -16.35 -31.91 9.13
CA ALA A 794 -15.42 -31.41 8.14
C ALA A 794 -14.40 -32.53 7.78
N PRO A 795 -14.08 -32.72 6.48
CA PRO A 795 -13.06 -33.70 6.10
C PRO A 795 -11.69 -33.35 6.69
N GLU A 796 -10.85 -34.34 6.93
CA GLU A 796 -9.51 -34.15 7.51
C GLU A 796 -8.60 -33.26 6.63
N ASN A 797 -8.75 -33.37 5.31
CA ASN A 797 -8.00 -32.58 4.34
C ASN A 797 -8.96 -31.66 3.59
N LEU A 798 -8.48 -30.46 3.23
CA LEU A 798 -9.22 -29.58 2.33
C LEU A 798 -9.30 -30.25 0.94
N MET A 799 -10.52 -30.61 0.54
CA MET A 799 -10.80 -31.21 -0.77
C MET A 799 -10.86 -30.15 -1.88
N PRO A 800 -10.51 -30.48 -3.14
CA PRO A 800 -10.51 -29.53 -4.25
C PRO A 800 -11.84 -28.80 -4.48
N ASP A 801 -12.97 -29.49 -4.29
CA ASP A 801 -14.32 -28.93 -4.40
C ASP A 801 -14.63 -27.92 -3.28
N LEU A 802 -14.15 -28.17 -2.05
CA LEU A 802 -14.25 -27.20 -0.95
C LEU A 802 -13.37 -25.97 -1.21
N ALA A 803 -12.15 -26.16 -1.71
CA ALA A 803 -11.28 -25.05 -2.11
C ALA A 803 -11.94 -24.19 -3.21
N GLU A 804 -12.61 -24.82 -4.19
CA GLU A 804 -13.38 -24.13 -5.22
C GLU A 804 -14.54 -23.31 -4.62
N ILE A 805 -15.29 -23.85 -3.67
CA ILE A 805 -16.34 -23.08 -2.96
C ILE A 805 -15.74 -21.85 -2.27
N ILE A 806 -14.57 -22.00 -1.64
CA ILE A 806 -13.86 -20.90 -0.98
C ILE A 806 -13.45 -19.83 -1.98
N ILE A 807 -12.90 -20.17 -3.14
CA ILE A 807 -12.54 -19.19 -4.17
C ILE A 807 -13.79 -18.49 -4.71
N LYS A 808 -14.84 -19.26 -5.06
CA LYS A 808 -16.07 -18.70 -5.63
C LYS A 808 -16.75 -17.70 -4.70
N GLN A 809 -16.87 -17.94 -3.40
CA GLN A 809 -17.49 -16.94 -2.50
C GLN A 809 -16.76 -15.58 -2.50
N HIS A 810 -15.47 -15.54 -2.82
CA HIS A 810 -14.70 -14.29 -2.93
C HIS A 810 -14.78 -13.68 -4.33
N LEU A 811 -15.07 -14.46 -5.38
CA LEU A 811 -15.32 -13.94 -6.72
C LEU A 811 -16.74 -13.34 -6.83
N TYR A 812 -17.74 -13.99 -6.25
CA TYR A 812 -19.15 -13.57 -6.31
C TYR A 812 -19.54 -12.63 -5.16
N ASN A 813 -19.01 -11.40 -5.19
CA ASN A 813 -19.36 -10.28 -4.30
C ASN A 813 -19.16 -8.94 -5.02
N ASP A 814 -19.47 -7.83 -4.34
CA ASP A 814 -19.37 -6.48 -4.91
C ASP A 814 -17.94 -5.88 -4.87
N ALA A 815 -16.94 -6.53 -4.27
CA ALA A 815 -15.60 -5.95 -4.09
C ALA A 815 -14.87 -5.71 -5.41
N MET A 816 -14.27 -4.53 -5.58
CA MET A 816 -13.57 -4.12 -6.81
C MET A 816 -12.56 -5.18 -7.26
N LEU A 817 -11.71 -5.68 -6.34
CA LEU A 817 -10.66 -6.64 -6.67
C LEU A 817 -10.78 -7.92 -5.84
N ALA A 818 -10.63 -9.07 -6.49
CA ALA A 818 -10.48 -10.37 -5.84
C ALA A 818 -9.12 -10.98 -6.22
N ILE A 819 -8.16 -11.00 -5.29
CA ILE A 819 -6.78 -11.41 -5.59
C ILE A 819 -6.37 -12.52 -4.65
N PHE A 820 -5.94 -13.67 -5.17
CA PHE A 820 -5.60 -14.85 -4.36
C PHE A 820 -4.14 -15.24 -4.58
N PRO A 821 -3.43 -15.74 -3.56
CA PRO A 821 -2.14 -16.35 -3.80
C PRO A 821 -2.28 -17.58 -4.71
N ILE A 822 -1.21 -17.90 -5.44
CA ILE A 822 -1.26 -18.95 -6.47
C ILE A 822 -1.57 -20.34 -5.88
N GLN A 823 -1.16 -20.60 -4.63
CA GLN A 823 -1.37 -21.86 -3.93
C GLN A 823 -2.86 -22.21 -3.79
N GLU A 824 -3.72 -21.19 -3.71
CA GLU A 824 -5.14 -21.30 -3.49
C GLU A 824 -5.86 -21.71 -4.78
N PHE A 825 -5.36 -21.29 -5.94
CA PHE A 825 -5.79 -21.85 -7.21
C PHE A 825 -5.36 -23.32 -7.33
N LEU A 826 -4.10 -23.63 -7.02
CA LEU A 826 -3.57 -25.01 -7.09
C LEU A 826 -4.31 -25.97 -6.16
N ALA A 827 -4.77 -25.49 -5.00
CA ALA A 827 -5.58 -26.29 -4.06
C ALA A 827 -6.92 -26.77 -4.64
N THR A 828 -7.40 -26.16 -5.74
CA THR A 828 -8.62 -26.59 -6.44
C THR A 828 -8.38 -27.74 -7.42
N GLU A 829 -7.14 -28.24 -7.54
CA GLU A 829 -6.78 -29.34 -8.43
C GLU A 829 -5.75 -30.25 -7.76
N GLU A 830 -6.16 -31.45 -7.36
CA GLU A 830 -5.32 -32.36 -6.55
C GLU A 830 -4.02 -32.71 -7.27
N THR A 831 -4.05 -32.90 -8.59
CA THR A 831 -2.87 -33.27 -9.39
C THR A 831 -1.86 -32.13 -9.55
N LEU A 832 -2.28 -30.88 -9.32
CA LEU A 832 -1.42 -29.70 -9.42
C LEU A 832 -0.98 -29.16 -8.06
N SER A 833 -1.61 -29.61 -6.97
CA SER A 833 -1.23 -29.24 -5.60
C SER A 833 0.16 -29.77 -5.23
N ASN A 834 0.86 -29.08 -4.32
CA ASN A 834 2.15 -29.59 -3.86
C ASN A 834 1.92 -30.85 -3.00
N PRO A 835 2.63 -31.98 -3.27
CA PRO A 835 2.54 -33.15 -2.42
C PRO A 835 3.03 -32.89 -0.99
N ASN A 836 3.94 -31.93 -0.81
CA ASN A 836 4.42 -31.50 0.50
C ASN A 836 3.80 -30.15 0.87
N LEU A 837 2.85 -30.21 1.80
CA LEU A 837 2.13 -29.06 2.33
C LEU A 837 3.03 -28.03 3.03
N ASP A 838 4.05 -28.48 3.75
CA ASP A 838 4.82 -27.62 4.66
C ASP A 838 5.71 -26.61 3.92
N ILE A 839 5.99 -26.87 2.64
CA ILE A 839 6.82 -26.01 1.79
C ILE A 839 6.01 -25.07 0.90
N GLU A 840 4.67 -25.04 1.01
CA GLU A 840 3.82 -24.12 0.25
C GLU A 840 3.77 -22.70 0.84
N ARG A 841 4.11 -22.56 2.13
CA ARG A 841 4.00 -21.30 2.87
C ARG A 841 5.09 -20.32 2.45
N ILE A 842 4.70 -19.08 2.17
CA ILE A 842 5.64 -18.02 1.78
C ILE A 842 6.40 -17.50 3.00
N ASN A 843 5.68 -17.11 4.06
CA ASN A 843 6.26 -16.60 5.30
C ASN A 843 5.50 -17.07 6.54
N ASN A 844 6.22 -17.22 7.65
CA ASN A 844 5.66 -17.36 8.99
C ASN A 844 6.16 -16.19 9.86
N PRO A 845 5.32 -15.17 10.12
CA PRO A 845 5.71 -13.99 10.90
C PRO A 845 6.23 -14.29 12.31
N ALA A 846 5.83 -15.42 12.90
CA ALA A 846 6.27 -15.81 14.24
C ALA A 846 7.73 -16.30 14.30
N VAL A 847 8.37 -16.57 13.16
CA VAL A 847 9.74 -17.09 13.09
C VAL A 847 10.68 -15.99 12.61
N PHE A 848 11.49 -15.46 13.52
CA PHE A 848 12.54 -14.48 13.24
C PHE A 848 13.93 -15.09 13.54
N PRO A 849 14.95 -14.92 12.67
CA PRO A 849 14.95 -14.13 11.43
C PRO A 849 14.18 -14.81 10.29
N HIS A 850 13.55 -14.03 9.42
CA HIS A 850 12.73 -14.54 8.33
C HIS A 850 13.58 -15.08 7.15
N TYR A 851 13.28 -16.29 6.68
CA TYR A 851 13.90 -16.86 5.47
C TYR A 851 12.84 -17.06 4.38
N TRP A 852 12.79 -16.14 3.42
CA TRP A 852 11.84 -16.13 2.32
C TRP A 852 12.39 -16.93 1.13
N ARG A 853 11.97 -18.18 1.03
CA ARG A 853 12.53 -19.13 0.04
C ARG A 853 11.52 -20.00 -0.67
N TYR A 854 10.23 -19.68 -0.51
CA TYR A 854 9.16 -20.36 -1.25
C TYR A 854 9.43 -20.26 -2.75
N ARG A 855 9.31 -21.41 -3.41
CA ARG A 855 9.43 -21.56 -4.85
C ARG A 855 8.26 -22.43 -5.32
N MET A 856 7.62 -22.04 -6.41
CA MET A 856 6.58 -22.86 -7.02
C MET A 856 7.15 -24.25 -7.35
N HIS A 857 6.41 -25.31 -7.01
CA HIS A 857 6.82 -26.67 -7.35
C HIS A 857 6.60 -26.99 -8.83
N LEU A 858 5.60 -26.38 -9.46
CA LEU A 858 5.38 -26.43 -10.90
C LEU A 858 6.10 -25.28 -11.59
N ASN A 859 6.55 -25.51 -12.83
CA ASN A 859 6.89 -24.38 -13.70
C ASN A 859 5.63 -23.79 -14.36
N ILE A 860 5.71 -22.54 -14.81
CA ILE A 860 4.55 -21.84 -15.39
C ILE A 860 4.15 -22.48 -16.75
N GLU A 861 5.11 -23.07 -17.46
CA GLU A 861 4.91 -23.77 -18.72
C GLU A 861 4.06 -25.05 -18.55
N GLU A 862 4.21 -25.77 -17.43
CA GLU A 862 3.35 -26.89 -17.00
C GLU A 862 1.94 -26.40 -16.67
N LEU A 863 1.84 -25.26 -15.98
CA LEU A 863 0.56 -24.64 -15.64
C LEU A 863 -0.22 -24.25 -16.90
N HIS A 864 0.45 -23.72 -17.92
CA HIS A 864 -0.13 -23.45 -19.25
C HIS A 864 -0.71 -24.69 -19.92
N LYS A 865 -0.05 -25.85 -19.77
CA LYS A 865 -0.51 -27.11 -20.35
C LYS A 865 -1.74 -27.71 -19.65
N ALA A 866 -2.10 -27.22 -18.46
CA ALA A 866 -3.26 -27.68 -17.70
C ALA A 866 -4.58 -27.08 -18.22
N GLU A 867 -4.99 -27.41 -19.45
CA GLU A 867 -6.13 -26.79 -20.16
C GLU A 867 -7.43 -26.79 -19.34
N ASN A 868 -7.82 -27.93 -18.76
CA ASN A 868 -9.04 -28.03 -17.95
C ASN A 868 -9.02 -27.13 -16.72
N PHE A 869 -7.86 -27.00 -16.07
CA PHE A 869 -7.67 -26.12 -14.92
C PHE A 869 -7.77 -24.65 -15.32
N ASN A 870 -7.13 -24.28 -16.42
CA ASN A 870 -7.15 -22.92 -16.94
C ASN A 870 -8.55 -22.49 -17.41
N GLU A 871 -9.27 -23.37 -18.11
CA GLU A 871 -10.64 -23.11 -18.56
C GLU A 871 -11.63 -23.05 -17.39
N LYS A 872 -11.42 -23.87 -16.36
CA LYS A 872 -12.18 -23.81 -15.10
C LYS A 872 -12.06 -22.43 -14.43
N ILE A 873 -10.84 -21.90 -14.28
CA ILE A 873 -10.60 -20.57 -13.72
C ILE A 873 -11.23 -19.49 -14.61
N LYS A 874 -10.98 -19.54 -15.92
CA LYS A 874 -11.52 -18.57 -16.88
C LYS A 874 -13.03 -18.46 -16.78
N LYS A 875 -13.73 -19.60 -16.70
CA LYS A 875 -15.18 -19.63 -16.53
C LYS A 875 -15.62 -18.96 -15.22
N TRP A 876 -14.91 -19.17 -14.11
CA TRP A 876 -15.25 -18.48 -12.85
C TRP A 876 -15.11 -16.96 -12.97
N ILE A 877 -14.08 -16.49 -13.68
CA ILE A 877 -13.86 -15.06 -13.90
C ILE A 877 -14.96 -14.46 -14.79
N GLU A 878 -15.29 -15.13 -15.90
CA GLU A 878 -16.37 -14.72 -16.80
C GLU A 878 -17.74 -14.72 -16.09
N ASP A 879 -18.08 -15.81 -15.40
CA ASP A 879 -19.37 -15.98 -14.73
C ASP A 879 -19.55 -15.01 -13.54
N SER A 880 -18.45 -14.54 -12.94
CA SER A 880 -18.48 -13.55 -11.85
C SER A 880 -18.43 -12.10 -12.33
N GLY A 881 -18.32 -11.85 -13.64
CA GLY A 881 -18.30 -10.51 -14.22
C GLY A 881 -17.00 -9.73 -13.97
N ARG A 882 -15.88 -10.42 -13.72
CA ARG A 882 -14.58 -9.83 -13.36
C ARG A 882 -13.63 -9.76 -14.56
N LEU A 883 -14.02 -9.08 -15.65
CA LEU A 883 -13.32 -9.08 -16.95
C LEU A 883 -12.62 -7.75 -17.30
#